data_AF-A0A8T4SL02-F1
#
_entry.id   AF-A0A8T4SL02-F1
#
_cell.length_a   1.000
_cell.length_b   1.000
_cell.length_c   1.000
_cell.angle_alpha   90.00
_cell.angle_beta   90.00
_cell.angle_gamma   90.00
#
_symmetry.space_group_name_H-M   'P 1'
#
loop_
_entity.id
_entity.type
_entity.pdbx_description
1 polymer ?
#
loop_
_entity_poly.entity_id
_entity_poly.type
_entity_poly.pdbx_seq_one_letter_code
_entity_poly.pdbx_strand_id
1 'polypeptide(L)'
;MAIKEVEKRIIQPRTMLVVLIVVLVVLLLSFVLSLRIKFLLHDELQIDLVPLDASFHITNKEAANVTFKVQNRNFGECQSICAITLREIGTGEILYNDTRGLSHNEEIFESFRFPAPGHGSGQFLFSFNLNCKNIRSFICPSTEYPRYHTALITVNYDLTEEERAAQSAVLPLLQNWSAKIGRASYLLNESSVLVARIPKNNLDGQNFMVQQQWLEEDLSIKQHFFDEAFEVWNAENYTAALEKVNAAESIHLQEYETHTNSTVFLLRQINDNRAILSNIWQKTPGLLQAARWYANHTTVQNYLLLQEANASAQEVLDAQTVAGNIHTEARLLELASHADGSLESNITYFNKLVDTGYWLQRLTATQLTFAGIQVSPLSTFECPTLVTQSALIAALNQSYLNESLTLLLNASNISVETNASGFATNYCGNTSSSMPAALVSLSKSPIVIPVNISLDVPVVELPFMNISIPEPMCCAFGECQVCCSGCAAYPVLFLHGHSFNDANNPEYTLAYVAEIQQALQESGYIDAGILDVTSDPSTLEFGEWGKSGKPVTVRASYYYIRDYNLGPYQLHVQQSERIENYALRLHEIIDVLKYRTGSPKVIIVAHSMGGLVARSYMDTFGSNSVDMLITINTPYHGISDNVAKACTLLGASKECDDMTQGSVFLNRLNAKPLPQIPMYVIRSVGCTMGVEIGDGIVTNESAYLEGVVNYEIEGNCTDALNSDLHSNVMIPRLYPEVPELLKKILLEDS
;
A
#
# COMPACT_ATOMS: atom_id res chain seq x y z
N MET A 1 53.09 -28.43 100.78
CA MET A 1 52.68 -27.60 99.62
C MET A 1 53.70 -27.88 98.52
N ALA A 2 53.47 -28.89 97.68
CA ALA A 2 52.78 -28.82 96.40
C ALA A 2 53.66 -28.20 95.29
N ILE A 3 54.32 -29.06 94.52
CA ILE A 3 54.85 -28.73 93.19
C ILE A 3 54.21 -29.74 92.23
N LYS A 4 53.27 -29.24 91.41
CA LYS A 4 52.64 -29.99 90.31
C LYS A 4 53.56 -29.92 89.10
N GLU A 5 54.03 -31.07 88.62
CA GLU A 5 54.63 -31.20 87.30
C GLU A 5 53.58 -30.90 86.21
N VAL A 6 53.96 -30.06 85.25
CA VAL A 6 53.17 -29.78 84.04
C VAL A 6 53.69 -30.70 82.93
N GLU A 7 52.92 -31.73 82.65
CA GLU A 7 53.19 -32.68 81.56
C GLU A 7 52.84 -32.02 80.21
N LYS A 8 53.84 -31.59 79.44
CA LYS A 8 53.66 -31.10 78.07
C LYS A 8 53.28 -32.28 77.17
N ARG A 9 51.99 -32.42 76.84
CA ARG A 9 51.51 -33.30 75.77
C ARG A 9 52.11 -32.87 74.42
N ILE A 10 53.10 -33.60 73.94
CA ILE A 10 53.63 -33.48 72.58
C ILE A 10 52.56 -34.07 71.64
N ILE A 11 51.85 -33.20 70.92
CA ILE A 11 50.90 -33.60 69.88
C ILE A 11 51.72 -34.28 68.77
N GLN A 12 51.40 -35.54 68.46
CA GLN A 12 52.12 -36.30 67.43
C GLN A 12 51.99 -35.60 66.06
N PRO A 13 53.04 -35.56 65.22
CA PRO A 13 53.01 -34.84 63.94
C PRO A 13 51.88 -35.31 62.99
N ARG A 14 51.43 -36.57 63.13
CA ARG A 14 50.29 -37.11 62.39
C ARG A 14 48.94 -36.49 62.79
N THR A 15 48.70 -36.20 64.07
CA THR A 15 47.45 -35.56 64.51
C THR A 15 47.40 -34.07 64.15
N MET A 16 48.55 -33.39 64.17
CA MET A 16 48.70 -32.02 63.64
C MET A 16 48.38 -31.96 62.14
N LEU A 17 48.89 -32.91 61.34
CA LEU A 17 48.62 -33.00 59.90
C LEU A 17 47.12 -33.23 59.61
N VAL A 18 46.47 -34.13 60.36
CA VAL A 18 45.03 -34.41 60.19
C VAL A 18 44.19 -33.18 60.53
N VAL A 19 44.51 -32.47 61.62
CA VAL A 19 43.81 -31.22 61.98
C VAL A 19 44.02 -30.15 60.90
N LEU A 20 45.24 -30.01 60.36
CA LEU A 20 45.51 -29.08 59.27
C LEU A 20 44.69 -29.42 58.01
N ILE A 21 44.61 -30.69 57.63
CA ILE A 21 43.81 -31.15 56.49
C ILE A 21 42.33 -30.86 56.73
N VAL A 22 41.79 -31.15 57.92
CA VAL A 22 40.38 -30.87 58.24
C VAL A 22 40.10 -29.37 58.19
N VAL A 23 40.97 -28.53 58.76
CA VAL A 23 40.83 -27.07 58.69
C VAL A 23 40.89 -26.58 57.24
N LEU A 24 41.79 -27.14 56.42
CA LEU A 24 41.93 -26.76 55.02
C LEU A 24 40.71 -27.22 54.20
N VAL A 25 40.16 -28.40 54.47
CA VAL A 25 38.90 -28.88 53.88
C VAL A 25 37.72 -28.00 54.31
N VAL A 26 37.63 -27.61 55.58
CA VAL A 26 36.57 -26.71 56.07
C VAL A 26 36.71 -25.32 55.45
N LEU A 27 37.92 -24.77 55.33
CA LEU A 27 38.20 -23.51 54.65
C LEU A 27 37.87 -23.59 53.16
N LEU A 28 38.17 -24.71 52.51
CA LEU A 28 37.88 -24.91 51.09
C LEU A 28 36.37 -25.12 50.86
N LEU A 29 35.68 -25.86 51.73
CA LEU A 29 34.22 -26.00 51.70
C LEU A 29 33.51 -24.68 52.00
N SER A 30 33.99 -23.91 52.98
CA SER A 30 33.43 -22.59 53.29
C SER A 30 33.77 -21.56 52.22
N PHE A 31 34.93 -21.65 51.56
CA PHE A 31 35.27 -20.85 50.39
C PHE A 31 34.36 -21.20 49.20
N VAL A 32 34.20 -22.49 48.86
CA VAL A 32 33.28 -22.95 47.82
C VAL A 32 31.83 -22.56 48.13
N LEU A 33 31.40 -22.69 49.39
CA LEU A 33 30.08 -22.26 49.84
C LEU A 33 29.94 -20.74 49.75
N SER A 34 30.97 -19.97 50.13
CA SER A 34 30.98 -18.51 50.03
C SER A 34 30.96 -18.03 48.59
N LEU A 35 31.64 -18.74 47.67
CA LEU A 35 31.57 -18.48 46.23
C LEU A 35 30.14 -18.76 45.75
N ARG A 36 29.57 -19.93 46.07
CA ARG A 36 28.18 -20.24 45.71
C ARG A 36 27.17 -19.22 46.26
N ILE A 37 27.35 -18.77 47.50
CA ILE A 37 26.51 -17.71 48.10
C ILE A 37 26.74 -16.36 47.43
N LYS A 38 27.98 -15.97 47.12
CA LYS A 38 28.29 -14.71 46.44
C LYS A 38 27.76 -14.68 45.01
N PHE A 39 27.71 -15.84 44.33
CA PHE A 39 27.11 -16.01 43.01
C PHE A 39 25.57 -16.03 43.08
N LEU A 40 24.97 -16.66 44.09
CA LEU A 40 23.52 -16.60 44.36
C LEU A 40 23.01 -15.21 44.81
N LEU A 41 23.91 -14.35 45.29
CA LEU A 41 23.59 -12.98 45.74
C LEU A 41 24.07 -11.92 44.74
N HIS A 42 24.47 -12.31 43.53
CA HIS A 42 25.01 -11.38 42.55
C HIS A 42 23.89 -10.72 41.75
N ASP A 43 23.47 -9.51 42.16
CA ASP A 43 22.58 -8.58 41.43
C ASP A 43 21.57 -9.21 40.44
N GLU A 44 20.80 -10.19 40.93
CA GLU A 44 19.74 -10.85 40.15
C GLU A 44 18.50 -9.96 40.18
N LEU A 45 18.49 -8.95 39.30
CA LEU A 45 17.26 -8.25 38.96
C LEU A 45 16.42 -9.15 38.04
N GLN A 46 15.34 -9.71 38.58
CA GLN A 46 14.36 -10.52 37.86
C GLN A 46 13.00 -9.84 37.92
N ILE A 47 12.55 -9.33 36.77
CA ILE A 47 11.27 -8.64 36.61
C ILE A 47 10.48 -9.37 35.55
N ASP A 48 9.36 -9.96 35.95
CA ASP A 48 8.44 -10.59 35.01
C ASP A 48 7.51 -9.53 34.41
N LEU A 49 7.39 -9.51 33.09
CA LEU A 49 6.43 -8.71 32.33
C LEU A 49 5.50 -9.63 31.55
N VAL A 50 4.19 -9.52 31.77
CA VAL A 50 3.19 -10.31 31.04
C VAL A 50 2.01 -9.42 30.63
N PRO A 51 1.55 -9.43 29.37
CA PRO A 51 2.11 -10.19 28.25
C PRO A 51 3.41 -9.55 27.71
N LEU A 52 4.20 -10.32 26.93
CA LEU A 52 5.42 -9.84 26.28
C LEU A 52 5.13 -9.03 25.00
N ASP A 53 3.96 -9.24 24.40
CA ASP A 53 3.42 -8.49 23.27
C ASP A 53 1.89 -8.57 23.30
N ALA A 54 1.21 -7.69 22.57
CA ALA A 54 -0.24 -7.76 22.45
C ALA A 54 -0.73 -7.32 21.07
N SER A 55 -1.50 -8.18 20.41
CA SER A 55 -2.03 -7.92 19.07
C SER A 55 -3.54 -7.91 19.10
N PHE A 56 -4.13 -6.88 18.49
CA PHE A 56 -5.58 -6.69 18.44
C PHE A 56 -6.02 -6.38 17.00
N HIS A 57 -7.21 -6.87 16.67
CA HIS A 57 -7.95 -6.47 15.49
C HIS A 57 -9.32 -5.93 15.94
N ILE A 58 -9.58 -4.66 15.68
CA ILE A 58 -10.79 -3.95 16.11
C ILE A 58 -11.46 -3.27 14.92
N THR A 59 -12.73 -2.91 15.09
CA THR A 59 -13.43 -2.05 14.13
C THR A 59 -13.51 -0.60 14.64
N ASN A 60 -13.83 0.36 13.78
CA ASN A 60 -13.86 1.80 14.09
C ASN A 60 -14.76 2.24 15.27
N LYS A 61 -15.61 1.37 15.82
CA LYS A 61 -16.44 1.64 17.02
C LYS A 61 -15.98 0.89 18.27
N GLU A 62 -14.87 0.16 18.18
CA GLU A 62 -14.32 -0.67 19.24
C GLU A 62 -13.04 -0.07 19.84
N ALA A 63 -12.58 -0.70 20.91
CA ALA A 63 -11.31 -0.36 21.55
C ALA A 63 -10.62 -1.62 22.03
N ALA A 64 -9.32 -1.70 21.83
CA ALA A 64 -8.49 -2.75 22.40
C ALA A 64 -8.17 -2.42 23.86
N ASN A 65 -8.16 -3.43 24.73
CA ASN A 65 -7.76 -3.30 26.12
C ASN A 65 -6.63 -4.29 26.42
N VAL A 66 -5.57 -3.81 27.06
CA VAL A 66 -4.47 -4.65 27.52
C VAL A 66 -4.19 -4.36 28.99
N THR A 67 -3.85 -5.39 29.75
CA THR A 67 -3.38 -5.26 31.13
C THR A 67 -2.00 -5.90 31.24
N PHE A 68 -1.00 -5.10 31.57
CA PHE A 68 0.35 -5.56 31.85
C PHE A 68 0.49 -5.86 33.35
N LYS A 69 0.90 -7.09 33.66
CA LYS A 69 1.36 -7.47 34.99
C LYS A 69 2.87 -7.33 35.04
N VAL A 70 3.37 -6.55 36.00
CA VAL A 70 4.80 -6.45 36.33
C VAL A 70 5.02 -7.03 37.71
N GLN A 71 5.96 -7.97 37.86
CA GLN A 71 6.25 -8.62 39.13
C GLN A 71 7.75 -8.60 39.43
N ASN A 72 8.10 -8.17 40.64
CA ASN A 72 9.47 -8.28 41.14
C ASN A 72 9.72 -9.69 41.71
N ARG A 73 10.58 -10.47 41.06
CA ARG A 73 10.96 -11.84 41.48
C ARG A 73 12.39 -11.94 42.01
N ASN A 74 13.01 -10.82 42.35
CA ASN A 74 14.35 -10.79 42.93
C ASN A 74 14.48 -11.72 44.13
N PHE A 75 15.65 -12.30 44.35
CA PHE A 75 15.89 -13.13 45.54
C PHE A 75 15.86 -12.30 46.84
N GLY A 76 15.18 -12.80 47.88
CA GLY A 76 15.09 -12.14 49.20
C GLY A 76 14.32 -10.81 49.17
N GLU A 77 14.40 -9.98 50.22
CA GLU A 77 13.69 -8.69 50.30
C GLU A 77 14.31 -7.57 49.41
N CYS A 78 14.92 -7.94 48.28
CA CYS A 78 15.49 -7.00 47.31
C CYS A 78 14.40 -6.15 46.64
N GLN A 79 14.39 -4.86 46.96
CA GLN A 79 13.51 -3.89 46.32
C GLN A 79 14.07 -3.45 44.97
N SER A 80 13.17 -3.19 44.03
CA SER A 80 13.49 -2.61 42.74
C SER A 80 12.71 -1.32 42.51
N ILE A 81 13.22 -0.48 41.62
CA ILE A 81 12.52 0.70 41.11
C ILE A 81 12.42 0.60 39.60
N CYS A 82 11.21 0.77 39.08
CA CYS A 82 10.87 0.58 37.68
C CYS A 82 10.25 1.86 37.10
N ALA A 83 10.88 2.41 36.06
CA ALA A 83 10.30 3.45 35.22
C ALA A 83 9.45 2.79 34.12
N ILE A 84 8.20 3.20 34.00
CA ILE A 84 7.19 2.65 33.09
C ILE A 84 6.83 3.75 32.10
N THR A 85 6.87 3.44 30.80
CA THR A 85 6.45 4.38 29.75
C THR A 85 5.60 3.68 28.71
N LEU A 86 4.49 4.32 28.30
CA LEU A 86 3.73 3.93 27.12
C LEU A 86 3.93 5.00 26.06
N ARG A 87 4.35 4.60 24.86
CA ARG A 87 4.57 5.50 23.73
C ARG A 87 3.81 5.01 22.51
N GLU A 88 3.20 5.93 21.77
CA GLU A 88 2.72 5.67 20.41
C GLU A 88 3.91 5.80 19.43
N ILE A 89 4.21 4.73 18.69
CA ILE A 89 5.38 4.68 17.81
C ILE A 89 5.18 5.55 16.56
N GLY A 90 3.93 5.67 16.07
CA GLY A 90 3.59 6.49 14.91
C GLY A 90 3.89 7.97 15.10
N THR A 91 3.40 8.56 16.19
CA THR A 91 3.57 9.99 16.50
C THR A 91 4.80 10.29 17.34
N GLY A 92 5.32 9.28 18.06
CA GLY A 92 6.36 9.44 19.06
C GLY A 92 5.84 9.97 20.41
N GLU A 93 4.54 10.17 20.58
CA GLU A 93 3.94 10.72 21.80
C GLU A 93 4.07 9.74 22.98
N ILE A 94 4.43 10.27 24.17
CA ILE A 94 4.42 9.51 25.42
C ILE A 94 3.05 9.67 26.07
N LEU A 95 2.26 8.61 26.03
CA LEU A 95 0.89 8.56 26.54
C LEU A 95 0.83 8.31 28.06
N TYR A 96 1.84 7.63 28.61
CA TYR A 96 1.96 7.34 30.03
C TYR A 96 3.42 7.33 30.46
N ASN A 97 3.70 7.87 31.64
CA ASN A 97 5.02 7.85 32.25
C ASN A 97 4.88 7.83 33.76
N ASP A 98 5.43 6.81 34.41
CA ASP A 98 5.39 6.66 35.86
C ASP A 98 6.67 5.98 36.38
N THR A 99 6.91 6.06 37.68
CA THR A 99 8.00 5.34 38.35
C THR A 99 7.47 4.67 39.61
N ARG A 100 7.64 3.36 39.70
CA ARG A 100 7.13 2.51 40.80
C ARG A 100 8.28 1.83 41.54
N GLY A 101 8.27 1.91 42.86
CA GLY A 101 9.04 1.00 43.70
C GLY A 101 8.29 -0.31 43.83
N LEU A 102 8.99 -1.44 43.70
CA LEU A 102 8.43 -2.78 43.84
C LEU A 102 9.20 -3.54 44.92
N SER A 103 8.47 -3.96 45.94
CA SER A 103 8.94 -4.88 46.96
C SER A 103 9.10 -6.28 46.39
N HIS A 104 9.79 -7.16 47.12
CA HIS A 104 9.92 -8.57 46.73
C HIS A 104 8.56 -9.24 46.55
N ASN A 105 8.37 -9.95 45.42
CA ASN A 105 7.13 -10.59 44.98
C ASN A 105 5.93 -9.66 44.80
N GLU A 106 6.12 -8.34 44.87
CA GLU A 106 5.05 -7.39 44.60
C GLU A 106 4.65 -7.44 43.13
N GLU A 107 3.34 -7.44 42.90
CA GLU A 107 2.72 -7.42 41.57
C GLU A 107 1.99 -6.09 41.39
N ILE A 108 2.23 -5.43 40.26
CA ILE A 108 1.44 -4.28 39.82
C ILE A 108 0.78 -4.58 38.48
N PHE A 109 -0.37 -3.94 38.25
CA PHE A 109 -1.17 -4.11 37.05
C PHE A 109 -1.41 -2.75 36.42
N GLU A 110 -0.96 -2.57 35.18
CA GLU A 110 -1.16 -1.36 34.39
C GLU A 110 -2.10 -1.68 33.23
N SER A 111 -3.23 -0.98 33.13
CA SER A 111 -4.26 -1.24 32.13
C SER A 111 -4.43 -0.07 31.18
N PHE A 112 -4.42 -0.35 29.88
CA PHE A 112 -4.52 0.65 28.83
C PHE A 112 -5.65 0.31 27.86
N ARG A 113 -6.28 1.36 27.33
CA ARG A 113 -7.37 1.28 26.37
C ARG A 113 -6.98 2.05 25.11
N PHE A 114 -7.05 1.40 23.96
CA PHE A 114 -6.71 1.94 22.65
C PHE A 114 -7.96 1.99 21.76
N PRO A 115 -8.68 3.13 21.71
CA PRO A 115 -9.82 3.28 20.82
C PRO A 115 -9.36 3.38 19.35
N ALA A 116 -10.18 2.86 18.44
CA ALA A 116 -10.00 3.10 17.01
C ALA A 116 -10.18 4.60 16.66
N PRO A 117 -9.65 5.09 15.53
CA PRO A 117 -9.69 6.52 15.17
C PRO A 117 -11.07 6.96 14.68
N GLY A 118 -11.99 6.02 14.46
CA GLY A 118 -13.39 6.26 14.11
C GLY A 118 -13.70 6.10 12.62
N HIS A 119 -12.71 6.21 11.74
CA HIS A 119 -12.84 6.06 10.28
C HIS A 119 -11.56 5.46 9.67
N GLY A 120 -11.70 4.95 8.44
CA GLY A 120 -10.59 4.36 7.69
C GLY A 120 -10.15 3.00 8.21
N SER A 121 -9.01 2.55 7.70
CA SER A 121 -8.38 1.28 8.07
C SER A 121 -6.87 1.44 8.18
N GLY A 122 -6.23 0.62 9.00
CA GLY A 122 -4.80 0.78 9.24
C GLY A 122 -4.28 0.09 10.49
N GLN A 123 -3.12 0.57 10.96
CA GLN A 123 -2.49 0.05 12.16
C GLN A 123 -1.86 1.16 13.00
N PHE A 124 -2.11 1.09 14.31
CA PHE A 124 -1.34 1.80 15.33
C PHE A 124 -0.40 0.86 16.05
N LEU A 125 0.77 1.39 16.39
CA LEU A 125 1.82 0.69 17.09
C LEU A 125 2.13 1.45 18.38
N PHE A 126 2.21 0.72 19.49
CA PHE A 126 2.60 1.27 20.78
C PHE A 126 3.72 0.44 21.40
N SER A 127 4.61 1.09 22.14
CA SER A 127 5.63 0.42 22.94
C SER A 127 5.34 0.64 24.42
N PHE A 128 5.16 -0.43 25.18
CA PHE A 128 5.21 -0.41 26.64
C PHE A 128 6.64 -0.73 27.07
N ASN A 129 7.36 0.27 27.60
CA ASN A 129 8.75 0.11 28.03
C ASN A 129 8.83 0.14 29.56
N LEU A 130 9.59 -0.81 30.09
CA LEU A 130 9.85 -1.00 31.50
C LEU A 130 11.36 -1.00 31.73
N ASN A 131 11.85 -0.05 32.51
CA ASN A 131 13.25 0.06 32.89
C ASN A 131 13.38 -0.05 34.41
N CYS A 132 13.86 -1.19 34.89
CA CYS A 132 13.97 -1.49 36.31
C CYS A 132 15.41 -1.54 36.78
N LYS A 133 15.69 -1.14 38.01
CA LYS A 133 16.98 -1.40 38.68
C LYS A 133 16.74 -1.82 40.13
N ASN A 134 17.62 -2.65 40.66
CA ASN A 134 17.65 -2.96 42.08
C ASN A 134 18.07 -1.73 42.89
N ILE A 135 17.49 -1.58 44.09
CA ILE A 135 17.89 -0.55 45.05
C ILE A 135 18.94 -1.17 45.97
N ARG A 136 20.16 -0.62 45.96
CA ARG A 136 21.24 -1.15 46.78
C ARG A 136 20.92 -0.97 48.27
N SER A 137 20.99 -2.08 49.01
CA SER A 137 20.83 -2.09 50.46
C SER A 137 21.78 -3.08 51.12
N PHE A 138 21.78 -3.14 52.46
CA PHE A 138 22.60 -4.11 53.20
C PHE A 138 22.20 -5.57 52.88
N ILE A 139 20.91 -5.81 52.66
CA ILE A 139 20.35 -7.13 52.34
C ILE A 139 20.26 -7.38 50.83
N CYS A 140 20.39 -6.33 50.02
CA CYS A 140 20.38 -6.38 48.56
C CYS A 140 21.69 -5.79 47.98
N PRO A 141 22.78 -6.56 47.95
CA PRO A 141 24.01 -6.16 47.29
C PRO A 141 23.79 -6.09 45.77
N SER A 142 23.68 -4.87 45.25
CA SER A 142 23.41 -4.61 43.83
C SER A 142 24.39 -3.58 43.26
N THR A 143 24.67 -3.70 41.96
CA THR A 143 25.38 -2.72 41.13
C THR A 143 24.44 -1.63 40.59
N GLU A 144 23.14 -1.74 40.89
CA GLU A 144 22.04 -0.89 40.42
C GLU A 144 21.95 -0.83 38.88
N TYR A 145 22.36 -1.92 38.22
CA TYR A 145 22.33 -2.03 36.77
C TYR A 145 20.88 -2.11 36.27
N PRO A 146 20.47 -1.28 35.29
CA PRO A 146 19.11 -1.29 34.74
C PRO A 146 18.81 -2.49 33.82
N ARG A 147 17.60 -3.03 33.89
CA ARG A 147 17.06 -4.06 32.99
C ARG A 147 15.89 -3.48 32.21
N TYR A 148 15.94 -3.69 30.90
CA TYR A 148 14.97 -3.17 29.95
C TYR A 148 14.06 -4.30 29.45
N HIS A 149 12.75 -4.05 29.51
CA HIS A 149 11.74 -4.86 28.86
C HIS A 149 10.86 -3.96 28.01
N THR A 150 10.59 -4.41 26.79
CA THR A 150 9.70 -3.76 25.85
C THR A 150 8.62 -4.76 25.49
N ALA A 151 7.37 -4.31 25.45
CA ALA A 151 6.27 -5.05 24.85
C ALA A 151 5.69 -4.22 23.71
N LEU A 152 5.64 -4.81 22.51
CA LEU A 152 5.00 -4.21 21.34
C LEU A 152 3.50 -4.49 21.39
N ILE A 153 2.71 -3.44 21.20
CA ILE A 153 1.27 -3.51 21.05
C ILE A 153 0.91 -3.13 19.62
N THR A 154 0.25 -4.02 18.90
CA THR A 154 -0.27 -3.74 17.55
C THR A 154 -1.79 -3.66 17.59
N VAL A 155 -2.35 -2.54 17.16
CA VAL A 155 -3.80 -2.32 17.06
C VAL A 155 -4.14 -2.13 15.59
N ASN A 156 -4.58 -3.21 14.95
CA ASN A 156 -5.13 -3.17 13.60
C ASN A 156 -6.59 -2.73 13.70
N TYR A 157 -6.98 -1.74 12.90
CA TYR A 157 -8.36 -1.26 12.84
C TYR A 157 -8.90 -1.31 11.42
N ASP A 158 -10.17 -1.66 11.29
CA ASP A 158 -10.88 -1.76 10.02
C ASP A 158 -12.30 -1.19 10.12
N LEU A 159 -12.96 -1.08 8.97
CA LEU A 159 -14.33 -0.62 8.83
C LEU A 159 -15.30 -1.56 9.55
N THR A 160 -16.30 -0.97 10.18
CA THR A 160 -17.51 -1.68 10.62
C THR A 160 -18.31 -2.19 9.42
N GLU A 161 -19.20 -3.15 9.63
CA GLU A 161 -20.09 -3.65 8.56
C GLU A 161 -20.91 -2.53 7.90
N GLU A 162 -21.35 -1.55 8.70
CA GLU A 162 -22.08 -0.37 8.24
C GLU A 162 -21.22 0.52 7.33
N GLU A 163 -19.99 0.82 7.75
CA GLU A 163 -19.06 1.62 6.95
C GLU A 163 -18.65 0.92 5.66
N ARG A 164 -18.44 -0.40 5.69
CA ARG A 164 -18.13 -1.20 4.50
C ARG A 164 -19.30 -1.22 3.50
N ALA A 165 -20.53 -1.30 4.00
CA ALA A 165 -21.73 -1.18 3.18
C ALA A 165 -21.84 0.23 2.56
N ALA A 166 -21.56 1.28 3.34
CA ALA A 166 -21.53 2.64 2.85
C ALA A 166 -20.44 2.86 1.78
N GLN A 167 -19.22 2.37 2.00
CA GLN A 167 -18.12 2.41 1.04
C GLN A 167 -18.51 1.75 -0.29
N SER A 168 -19.09 0.55 -0.21
CA SER A 168 -19.54 -0.21 -1.39
C SER A 168 -20.67 0.49 -2.15
N ALA A 169 -21.54 1.24 -1.46
CA ALA A 169 -22.62 2.00 -2.05
C ALA A 169 -22.12 3.31 -2.70
N VAL A 170 -21.19 4.01 -2.06
CA VAL A 170 -20.72 5.34 -2.48
C VAL A 170 -19.76 5.28 -3.68
N LEU A 171 -18.84 4.31 -3.72
CA LEU A 171 -17.83 4.20 -4.77
C LEU A 171 -18.40 4.29 -6.21
N PRO A 172 -19.40 3.47 -6.61
CA PRO A 172 -19.94 3.54 -7.97
C PRO A 172 -20.66 4.86 -8.24
N LEU A 173 -21.23 5.50 -7.23
CA LEU A 173 -21.92 6.79 -7.36
C LEU A 173 -20.93 7.91 -7.63
N LEU A 174 -19.83 7.98 -6.88
CA LEU A 174 -18.75 8.94 -7.11
C LEU A 174 -18.10 8.76 -8.48
N GLN A 175 -17.84 7.51 -8.90
CA GLN A 175 -17.30 7.22 -10.23
C GLN A 175 -18.24 7.69 -11.35
N ASN A 176 -19.55 7.45 -11.20
CA ASN A 176 -20.56 7.91 -12.14
C ASN A 176 -20.67 9.45 -12.19
N TRP A 177 -20.64 10.11 -11.02
CA TRP A 177 -20.67 11.58 -10.94
C TRP A 177 -19.44 12.20 -11.60
N SER A 178 -18.24 11.71 -11.28
CA SER A 178 -16.98 12.13 -11.91
C SER A 178 -17.05 12.03 -13.43
N ALA A 179 -17.56 10.90 -13.96
CA ALA A 179 -17.73 10.70 -15.39
C ALA A 179 -18.72 11.70 -16.04
N LYS A 180 -19.87 11.93 -15.40
CA LYS A 180 -20.89 12.85 -15.90
C LYS A 180 -20.44 14.31 -15.85
N ILE A 181 -19.81 14.73 -14.76
CA ILE A 181 -19.25 16.07 -14.57
C ILE A 181 -18.13 16.32 -15.58
N GLY A 182 -17.19 15.37 -15.74
CA GLY A 182 -16.12 15.46 -16.73
C GLY A 182 -16.65 15.59 -18.16
N ARG A 183 -17.68 14.81 -18.52
CA ARG A 183 -18.35 14.91 -19.83
C ARG A 183 -19.06 16.25 -20.01
N ALA A 184 -19.80 16.72 -19.01
CA ALA A 184 -20.51 17.99 -19.08
C ALA A 184 -19.54 19.18 -19.19
N SER A 185 -18.45 19.17 -18.41
CA SER A 185 -17.37 20.16 -18.50
C SER A 185 -16.74 20.22 -19.89
N TYR A 186 -16.46 19.06 -20.49
CA TYR A 186 -15.95 18.98 -21.87
C TYR A 186 -16.92 19.62 -22.88
N LEU A 187 -18.19 19.23 -22.83
CA LEU A 187 -19.22 19.73 -23.74
C LEU A 187 -19.47 21.23 -23.56
N LEU A 188 -19.41 21.72 -22.32
CA LEU A 188 -19.58 23.14 -21.99
C LEU A 188 -18.40 24.00 -22.45
N ASN A 189 -17.19 23.45 -22.38
CA ASN A 189 -16.01 24.11 -22.94
C ASN A 189 -16.11 24.21 -24.46
N GLU A 190 -16.51 23.13 -25.15
CA GLU A 190 -16.79 23.18 -26.59
C GLU A 190 -17.87 24.21 -26.92
N SER A 191 -18.99 24.24 -26.18
CA SER A 191 -20.09 25.17 -26.44
C SER A 191 -19.67 26.63 -26.23
N SER A 192 -18.83 26.93 -25.23
CA SER A 192 -18.33 28.28 -24.97
C SER A 192 -17.57 28.86 -26.17
N VAL A 193 -16.75 28.03 -26.84
CA VAL A 193 -15.97 28.41 -28.02
C VAL A 193 -16.90 28.72 -29.20
N LEU A 194 -18.01 27.98 -29.32
CA LEU A 194 -19.01 28.19 -30.36
C LEU A 194 -19.82 29.47 -30.10
N VAL A 195 -20.30 29.67 -28.87
CA VAL A 195 -21.06 30.86 -28.46
C VAL A 195 -20.22 32.14 -28.64
N ALA A 196 -18.91 32.08 -28.36
CA ALA A 196 -18.00 33.21 -28.58
C ALA A 196 -17.94 33.69 -30.04
N ARG A 197 -18.27 32.82 -31.01
CA ARG A 197 -18.31 33.16 -32.45
C ARG A 197 -19.65 33.79 -32.87
N ILE A 198 -20.68 33.79 -32.02
CA ILE A 198 -22.02 34.32 -32.32
C ILE A 198 -22.06 35.85 -32.16
N PRO A 199 -22.64 36.62 -33.10
CA PRO A 199 -22.76 38.07 -32.98
C PRO A 199 -23.70 38.44 -31.81
N LYS A 200 -23.20 39.20 -30.84
CA LYS A 200 -23.91 39.55 -29.58
C LYS A 200 -25.05 40.57 -29.74
N ASN A 201 -25.20 41.09 -30.95
CA ASN A 201 -26.17 42.10 -31.35
C ASN A 201 -27.52 41.52 -31.82
N ASN A 202 -27.69 40.19 -31.83
CA ASN A 202 -28.97 39.50 -32.07
C ASN A 202 -29.53 38.92 -30.75
N LEU A 203 -30.86 38.93 -30.58
CA LEU A 203 -31.59 38.33 -29.45
C LEU A 203 -31.22 36.86 -29.22
N ASP A 204 -31.02 36.08 -30.29
CA ASP A 204 -30.62 34.67 -30.17
C ASP A 204 -29.23 34.52 -29.56
N GLY A 205 -28.28 35.39 -29.94
CA GLY A 205 -26.94 35.42 -29.36
C GLY A 205 -26.96 35.76 -27.87
N GLN A 206 -27.88 36.63 -27.44
CA GLN A 206 -28.07 36.94 -26.02
C GLN A 206 -28.70 35.76 -25.26
N ASN A 207 -29.68 35.08 -25.84
CA ASN A 207 -30.29 33.89 -25.24
C ASN A 207 -29.29 32.75 -25.06
N PHE A 208 -28.43 32.48 -26.05
CA PHE A 208 -27.38 31.46 -25.92
C PHE A 208 -26.33 31.80 -24.87
N MET A 209 -25.99 33.08 -24.68
CA MET A 209 -25.10 33.51 -23.60
C MET A 209 -25.73 33.26 -22.21
N VAL A 210 -27.01 33.58 -22.04
CA VAL A 210 -27.72 33.31 -20.77
C VAL A 210 -27.82 31.81 -20.51
N GLN A 211 -28.10 31.01 -21.54
CA GLN A 211 -28.17 29.55 -21.41
C GLN A 211 -26.80 28.93 -21.08
N GLN A 212 -25.72 29.42 -21.72
CA GLN A 212 -24.35 29.02 -21.41
C GLN A 212 -24.01 29.36 -19.94
N GLN A 213 -24.32 30.56 -19.48
CA GLN A 213 -24.07 30.98 -18.10
C GLN A 213 -24.85 30.10 -17.10
N TRP A 214 -26.12 29.79 -17.39
CA TRP A 214 -26.92 28.91 -16.54
C TRP A 214 -26.33 27.50 -16.44
N LEU A 215 -25.81 26.95 -17.55
CA LEU A 215 -25.14 25.66 -17.55
C LEU A 215 -23.82 25.67 -16.78
N GLU A 216 -23.06 26.77 -16.83
CA GLU A 216 -21.84 26.98 -16.04
C GLU A 216 -22.14 27.04 -14.54
N GLU A 217 -23.19 27.78 -14.16
CA GLU A 217 -23.65 27.86 -12.77
C GLU A 217 -24.13 26.49 -12.26
N ASP A 218 -24.93 25.75 -13.03
CA ASP A 218 -25.40 24.43 -12.63
C ASP A 218 -24.26 23.41 -12.53
N LEU A 219 -23.33 23.39 -13.50
CA LEU A 219 -22.12 22.55 -13.44
C LEU A 219 -21.31 22.86 -12.17
N SER A 220 -21.13 24.15 -11.84
CA SER A 220 -20.42 24.57 -10.63
C SER A 220 -21.09 24.06 -9.36
N ILE A 221 -22.42 24.07 -9.29
CA ILE A 221 -23.17 23.53 -8.14
C ILE A 221 -22.98 22.02 -8.04
N LYS A 222 -23.02 21.29 -9.16
CA LYS A 222 -22.83 19.83 -9.16
C LYS A 222 -21.39 19.45 -8.80
N GLN A 223 -20.41 20.19 -9.31
CA GLN A 223 -19.00 20.04 -8.94
C GLN A 223 -18.83 20.23 -7.43
N HIS A 224 -19.45 21.26 -6.84
CA HIS A 224 -19.38 21.49 -5.40
C HIS A 224 -19.91 20.30 -4.58
N PHE A 225 -21.06 19.72 -4.95
CA PHE A 225 -21.57 18.53 -4.27
C PHE A 225 -20.67 17.31 -4.43
N PHE A 226 -20.09 17.12 -5.61
CA PHE A 226 -19.10 16.06 -5.82
C PHE A 226 -17.87 16.29 -4.94
N ASP A 227 -17.33 17.50 -4.90
CA ASP A 227 -16.15 17.85 -4.12
C ASP A 227 -16.39 17.60 -2.63
N GLU A 228 -17.56 18.01 -2.09
CA GLU A 228 -17.92 17.73 -0.68
C GLU A 228 -17.99 16.23 -0.39
N ALA A 229 -18.60 15.43 -1.28
CA ALA A 229 -18.70 13.98 -1.08
C ALA A 229 -17.32 13.30 -1.23
N PHE A 230 -16.51 13.77 -2.18
CA PHE A 230 -15.19 13.24 -2.47
C PHE A 230 -14.17 13.60 -1.38
N GLU A 231 -14.25 14.79 -0.79
CA GLU A 231 -13.44 15.18 0.36
C GLU A 231 -13.68 14.23 1.55
N VAL A 232 -14.94 13.97 1.87
CA VAL A 232 -15.32 13.06 2.96
C VAL A 232 -14.96 11.59 2.64
N TRP A 233 -15.05 11.18 1.37
CA TRP A 233 -14.57 9.88 0.89
C TRP A 233 -13.06 9.72 1.10
N ASN A 234 -12.26 10.73 0.76
CA ASN A 234 -10.82 10.71 0.94
C ASN A 234 -10.40 10.79 2.42
N ALA A 235 -11.25 11.37 3.26
CA ALA A 235 -11.12 11.28 4.73
C ALA A 235 -11.62 9.94 5.30
N GLU A 236 -11.98 8.97 4.44
CA GLU A 236 -12.44 7.63 4.77
C GLU A 236 -13.70 7.56 5.65
N ASN A 237 -14.48 8.64 5.71
CA ASN A 237 -15.74 8.70 6.45
C ASN A 237 -16.92 8.31 5.52
N TYR A 238 -17.03 7.02 5.23
CA TYR A 238 -17.94 6.53 4.21
C TYR A 238 -19.43 6.74 4.51
N THR A 239 -19.83 6.77 5.79
CA THR A 239 -21.22 7.04 6.18
C THR A 239 -21.59 8.49 5.90
N ALA A 240 -20.72 9.45 6.23
CA ALA A 240 -20.93 10.85 5.88
C ALA A 240 -20.86 11.08 4.36
N ALA A 241 -19.98 10.36 3.64
CA ALA A 241 -19.95 10.42 2.18
C ALA A 241 -21.27 9.93 1.57
N LEU A 242 -21.86 8.86 2.12
CA LEU A 242 -23.17 8.36 1.70
C LEU A 242 -24.29 9.38 1.95
N GLU A 243 -24.28 10.07 3.08
CA GLU A 243 -25.23 11.15 3.36
C GLU A 243 -25.11 12.29 2.34
N LYS A 244 -23.88 12.72 2.02
CA LYS A 244 -23.62 13.75 0.99
C LYS A 244 -24.11 13.32 -0.39
N VAL A 245 -23.86 12.07 -0.77
CA VAL A 245 -24.29 11.54 -2.06
C VAL A 245 -25.82 11.47 -2.16
N ASN A 246 -26.48 10.92 -1.13
CA ASN A 246 -27.95 10.84 -1.08
C ASN A 246 -28.61 12.23 -1.11
N ALA A 247 -28.02 13.21 -0.42
CA ALA A 247 -28.50 14.58 -0.44
C ALA A 247 -28.44 15.17 -1.86
N ALA A 248 -27.37 14.96 -2.62
CA ALA A 248 -27.29 15.51 -3.98
C ALA A 248 -28.12 14.73 -5.01
N GLU A 249 -28.33 13.42 -4.84
CA GLU A 249 -29.27 12.67 -5.68
C GLU A 249 -30.71 13.17 -5.52
N SER A 250 -31.10 13.55 -4.30
CA SER A 250 -32.42 14.15 -4.06
C SER A 250 -32.66 15.45 -4.84
N ILE A 251 -31.58 16.14 -5.26
CA ILE A 251 -31.57 17.36 -6.08
C ILE A 251 -31.59 17.03 -7.61
N HIS A 252 -31.94 15.79 -7.99
CA HIS A 252 -32.21 15.38 -9.39
C HIS A 252 -31.01 15.54 -10.35
N LEU A 253 -29.84 15.01 -9.99
CA LEU A 253 -28.68 14.90 -10.88
C LEU A 253 -28.93 14.07 -12.17
N GLN A 254 -30.04 13.33 -12.28
CA GLN A 254 -30.40 12.55 -13.48
C GLN A 254 -30.83 13.41 -14.68
N GLU A 255 -31.37 14.61 -14.48
CA GLU A 255 -31.89 15.46 -15.58
C GLU A 255 -30.77 16.25 -16.29
N TYR A 256 -29.64 16.45 -15.63
CA TYR A 256 -28.54 17.32 -16.06
C TYR A 256 -27.82 16.85 -17.33
N GLU A 257 -27.49 15.56 -17.44
CA GLU A 257 -26.82 15.02 -18.62
C GLU A 257 -27.72 15.15 -19.86
N THR A 258 -29.02 14.92 -19.70
CA THR A 258 -30.01 15.07 -20.78
C THR A 258 -30.12 16.53 -21.22
N HIS A 259 -30.19 17.47 -20.27
CA HIS A 259 -30.30 18.90 -20.57
C HIS A 259 -29.03 19.47 -21.22
N THR A 260 -27.85 19.06 -20.73
CA THR A 260 -26.54 19.48 -21.26
C THR A 260 -26.28 18.87 -22.64
N ASN A 261 -26.55 17.58 -22.83
CA ASN A 261 -26.45 16.92 -24.14
C ASN A 261 -27.38 17.57 -25.17
N SER A 262 -28.63 17.89 -24.78
CA SER A 262 -29.61 18.53 -25.66
C SER A 262 -29.17 19.93 -26.09
N THR A 263 -28.66 20.72 -25.15
CA THR A 263 -28.19 22.09 -25.42
C THR A 263 -26.95 22.11 -26.31
N VAL A 264 -25.98 21.24 -26.05
CA VAL A 264 -24.73 21.16 -26.83
C VAL A 264 -24.99 20.60 -28.24
N PHE A 265 -25.91 19.63 -28.35
CA PHE A 265 -26.37 19.12 -29.65
C PHE A 265 -26.98 20.24 -30.51
N LEU A 266 -27.85 21.06 -29.93
CA LEU A 266 -28.44 22.24 -30.58
C LEU A 266 -27.36 23.24 -31.03
N LEU A 267 -26.37 23.52 -30.19
CA LEU A 267 -25.28 24.46 -30.52
C LEU A 267 -24.37 23.95 -31.65
N ARG A 268 -24.07 22.65 -31.70
CA ARG A 268 -23.34 22.03 -32.83
C ARG A 268 -24.09 22.21 -34.14
N GLN A 269 -25.38 21.87 -34.16
CA GLN A 269 -26.25 22.02 -35.33
C GLN A 269 -26.26 23.47 -35.85
N ILE A 270 -26.35 24.46 -34.96
CA ILE A 270 -26.35 25.88 -35.33
C ILE A 270 -25.00 26.31 -35.96
N ASN A 271 -23.87 25.86 -35.39
CA ASN A 271 -22.55 26.24 -35.90
C ASN A 271 -22.23 25.58 -37.25
N ASP A 272 -22.58 24.31 -37.42
CA ASP A 272 -22.39 23.59 -38.68
C ASP A 272 -23.21 24.23 -39.81
N ASN A 273 -24.47 24.55 -39.54
CA ASN A 273 -25.33 25.28 -40.49
C ASN A 273 -24.75 26.66 -40.85
N ARG A 274 -24.16 27.37 -39.89
CA ARG A 274 -23.53 28.67 -40.16
C ARG A 274 -22.24 28.55 -40.98
N ALA A 275 -21.43 27.52 -40.75
CA ALA A 275 -20.22 27.25 -41.52
C ALA A 275 -20.54 26.89 -42.98
N ILE A 276 -21.58 26.08 -43.19
CA ILE A 276 -22.12 25.76 -44.53
C ILE A 276 -22.59 27.04 -45.24
N LEU A 277 -23.39 27.86 -44.56
CA LEU A 277 -23.89 29.13 -45.11
C LEU A 277 -22.77 30.15 -45.40
N SER A 278 -21.76 30.25 -44.55
CA SER A 278 -20.59 31.10 -44.77
C SER A 278 -19.78 30.64 -45.99
N ASN A 279 -19.61 29.33 -46.15
CA ASN A 279 -18.99 28.75 -47.34
C ASN A 279 -19.81 29.00 -48.60
N ILE A 280 -21.14 28.91 -48.54
CA ILE A 280 -22.03 29.28 -49.66
C ILE A 280 -21.85 30.75 -50.03
N TRP A 281 -21.84 31.66 -49.05
CA TRP A 281 -21.63 33.10 -49.27
C TRP A 281 -20.24 33.43 -49.84
N GLN A 282 -19.18 32.75 -49.37
CA GLN A 282 -17.82 32.95 -49.88
C GLN A 282 -17.59 32.31 -51.25
N LYS A 283 -18.23 31.17 -51.54
CA LYS A 283 -18.12 30.45 -52.82
C LYS A 283 -19.11 30.91 -53.89
N THR A 284 -19.96 31.88 -53.59
CA THR A 284 -20.87 32.50 -54.57
C THR A 284 -20.47 33.96 -54.88
N PRO A 285 -19.33 34.22 -55.55
CA PRO A 285 -18.96 35.56 -56.01
C PRO A 285 -20.05 36.28 -56.81
N GLY A 286 -20.93 35.53 -57.48
CA GLY A 286 -22.05 36.06 -58.26
C GLY A 286 -23.09 36.83 -57.43
N LEU A 287 -23.39 36.39 -56.21
CA LEU A 287 -24.34 37.09 -55.32
C LEU A 287 -23.76 38.41 -54.82
N LEU A 288 -22.48 38.42 -54.47
CA LEU A 288 -21.77 39.62 -54.03
C LEU A 288 -21.53 40.61 -55.19
N GLN A 289 -21.28 40.11 -56.41
CA GLN A 289 -21.18 40.93 -57.62
C GLN A 289 -22.53 41.50 -58.05
N ALA A 290 -23.61 40.71 -57.98
CA ALA A 290 -24.97 41.19 -58.26
C ALA A 290 -25.34 42.33 -57.29
N ALA A 291 -25.12 42.15 -55.98
CA ALA A 291 -25.36 43.18 -54.98
C ALA A 291 -24.54 44.47 -55.21
N ARG A 292 -23.24 44.35 -55.54
CA ARG A 292 -22.36 45.49 -55.86
C ARG A 292 -22.72 46.17 -57.18
N TRP A 293 -23.18 45.42 -58.17
CA TRP A 293 -23.63 45.94 -59.45
C TRP A 293 -24.90 46.77 -59.27
N TYR A 294 -25.88 46.28 -58.52
CA TYR A 294 -27.12 47.03 -58.22
C TYR A 294 -26.88 48.27 -57.35
N ALA A 295 -25.93 48.21 -56.39
CA ALA A 295 -25.54 49.37 -55.59
C ALA A 295 -24.95 50.54 -56.42
N ASN A 296 -24.35 50.24 -57.58
CA ASN A 296 -23.76 51.23 -58.48
C ASN A 296 -24.70 51.70 -59.62
N HIS A 297 -25.88 51.10 -59.77
CA HIS A 297 -26.86 51.48 -60.79
C HIS A 297 -28.13 52.00 -60.10
N THR A 298 -28.08 53.24 -59.61
CA THR A 298 -29.19 53.85 -58.86
C THR A 298 -30.34 54.27 -59.77
N THR A 299 -31.41 53.46 -59.81
CA THR A 299 -32.76 53.90 -60.22
C THR A 299 -33.73 53.62 -59.07
N VAL A 300 -34.84 54.35 -59.01
CA VAL A 300 -35.86 54.23 -57.93
C VAL A 300 -36.42 52.81 -57.81
N GLN A 301 -36.48 52.07 -58.93
CA GLN A 301 -36.85 50.64 -58.95
C GLN A 301 -35.81 49.74 -58.28
N ASN A 302 -34.52 50.03 -58.42
CA ASN A 302 -33.44 49.27 -57.77
C ASN A 302 -33.39 49.51 -56.26
N TYR A 303 -33.83 50.68 -55.77
CA TYR A 303 -33.94 50.97 -54.33
C TYR A 303 -35.09 50.20 -53.67
N LEU A 304 -36.24 50.07 -54.35
CA LEU A 304 -37.37 49.25 -53.89
C LEU A 304 -37.03 47.75 -53.91
N LEU A 305 -36.32 47.28 -54.93
CA LEU A 305 -35.80 45.90 -55.02
C LEU A 305 -34.75 45.59 -53.94
N LEU A 306 -33.91 46.56 -53.57
CA LEU A 306 -32.98 46.42 -52.43
C LEU A 306 -33.72 46.40 -51.09
N GLN A 307 -34.82 47.15 -50.95
CA GLN A 307 -35.68 47.06 -49.76
C GLN A 307 -36.43 45.72 -49.69
N GLU A 308 -36.92 45.19 -50.80
CA GLU A 308 -37.57 43.87 -50.85
C GLU A 308 -36.56 42.73 -50.64
N ALA A 309 -35.37 42.79 -51.24
CA ALA A 309 -34.32 41.79 -50.99
C ALA A 309 -33.79 41.84 -49.55
N ASN A 310 -33.72 43.04 -48.94
CA ASN A 310 -33.36 43.18 -47.54
C ASN A 310 -34.51 42.73 -46.61
N ALA A 311 -35.77 42.95 -46.99
CA ALA A 311 -36.94 42.43 -46.28
C ALA A 311 -37.05 40.90 -46.39
N SER A 312 -36.75 40.31 -47.54
CA SER A 312 -36.68 38.85 -47.73
C SER A 312 -35.45 38.23 -47.07
N ALA A 313 -34.31 38.93 -47.03
CA ALA A 313 -33.17 38.52 -46.23
C ALA A 313 -33.49 38.58 -44.73
N GLN A 314 -34.31 39.56 -44.31
CA GLN A 314 -34.81 39.67 -42.94
C GLN A 314 -35.88 38.62 -42.64
N GLU A 315 -36.75 38.23 -43.58
CA GLU A 315 -37.67 37.09 -43.45
C GLU A 315 -36.93 35.75 -43.41
N VAL A 316 -35.82 35.61 -44.13
CA VAL A 316 -34.92 34.44 -44.03
C VAL A 316 -34.18 34.45 -42.70
N LEU A 317 -33.82 35.63 -42.18
CA LEU A 317 -33.27 35.82 -40.82
C LEU A 317 -34.32 35.50 -39.75
N ASP A 318 -35.58 35.89 -39.95
CA ASP A 318 -36.69 35.64 -39.05
C ASP A 318 -37.11 34.15 -39.13
N ALA A 319 -36.98 33.51 -40.30
CA ALA A 319 -37.09 32.06 -40.47
C ALA A 319 -35.96 31.27 -39.77
N GLN A 320 -34.85 31.92 -39.37
CA GLN A 320 -33.80 31.32 -38.52
C GLN A 320 -34.31 30.96 -37.11
N THR A 321 -35.44 31.53 -36.67
CA THR A 321 -36.02 31.19 -35.35
C THR A 321 -36.90 29.94 -35.34
N VAL A 322 -37.25 29.34 -36.50
CA VAL A 322 -38.31 28.31 -36.55
C VAL A 322 -37.96 26.99 -37.27
N ALA A 323 -36.99 26.93 -38.20
CA ALA A 323 -36.83 25.73 -39.04
C ALA A 323 -35.52 24.96 -38.82
N GLY A 324 -35.62 23.82 -38.15
CA GLY A 324 -34.61 22.76 -38.16
C GLY A 324 -34.62 21.92 -39.44
N ASN A 325 -33.42 21.50 -39.83
CA ASN A 325 -33.02 20.35 -40.65
C ASN A 325 -33.09 20.37 -42.20
N ILE A 326 -31.88 20.49 -42.78
CA ILE A 326 -31.14 19.52 -43.63
C ILE A 326 -31.64 19.20 -45.06
N HIS A 327 -32.87 19.52 -45.47
CA HIS A 327 -33.30 19.18 -46.84
C HIS A 327 -32.92 20.16 -47.96
N THR A 328 -32.18 21.22 -47.66
CA THR A 328 -31.91 22.30 -48.63
C THR A 328 -30.70 22.03 -49.53
N GLU A 329 -29.67 21.32 -49.08
CA GLU A 329 -28.39 21.26 -49.80
C GLU A 329 -28.46 20.43 -51.10
N ALA A 330 -29.10 19.25 -51.07
CA ALA A 330 -29.26 18.41 -52.26
C ALA A 330 -30.22 19.01 -53.30
N ARG A 331 -31.25 19.74 -52.85
CA ARG A 331 -32.27 20.32 -53.73
C ARG A 331 -31.81 21.62 -54.39
N LEU A 332 -30.96 22.40 -53.71
CA LEU A 332 -30.34 23.61 -54.27
C LEU A 332 -29.32 23.31 -55.37
N LEU A 333 -28.57 22.20 -55.25
CA LEU A 333 -27.64 21.74 -56.30
C LEU A 333 -28.36 21.26 -57.56
N GLU A 334 -29.52 20.61 -57.42
CA GLU A 334 -30.38 20.22 -58.54
C GLU A 334 -31.03 21.43 -59.22
N LEU A 335 -31.42 22.45 -58.44
CA LEU A 335 -31.99 23.72 -58.92
C LEU A 335 -30.98 24.59 -59.69
N ALA A 336 -29.70 24.59 -59.29
CA ALA A 336 -28.64 25.31 -60.01
C ALA A 336 -28.37 24.74 -61.42
N SER A 337 -28.70 23.47 -61.65
CA SER A 337 -28.53 22.81 -62.97
C SER A 337 -29.69 23.04 -63.95
N HIS A 338 -30.83 23.56 -63.48
CA HIS A 338 -32.05 23.78 -64.28
C HIS A 338 -32.38 25.26 -64.54
N ALA A 339 -31.51 26.19 -64.13
CA ALA A 339 -31.66 27.62 -64.41
C ALA A 339 -31.31 27.93 -65.88
N ASP A 340 -32.21 27.62 -66.80
CA ASP A 340 -32.09 28.02 -68.20
C ASP A 340 -32.45 29.51 -68.35
N GLY A 341 -31.43 30.36 -68.22
CA GLY A 341 -31.23 31.66 -68.90
C GLY A 341 -32.29 32.77 -68.88
N SER A 342 -33.55 32.52 -68.51
CA SER A 342 -34.64 33.49 -68.59
C SER A 342 -35.16 33.83 -67.18
N LEU A 343 -35.07 35.11 -66.85
CA LEU A 343 -35.37 35.67 -65.52
C LEU A 343 -36.86 35.57 -65.15
N GLU A 344 -37.75 35.49 -66.14
CA GLU A 344 -39.21 35.54 -65.98
C GLU A 344 -39.81 34.18 -65.54
N SER A 345 -39.19 33.06 -65.95
CA SER A 345 -39.58 31.72 -65.50
C SER A 345 -39.16 31.44 -64.05
N ASN A 346 -38.02 31.99 -63.62
CA ASN A 346 -37.47 31.77 -62.28
C ASN A 346 -38.28 32.51 -61.20
N ILE A 347 -38.76 33.72 -61.47
CA ILE A 347 -39.61 34.49 -60.55
C ILE A 347 -40.98 33.83 -60.38
N THR A 348 -41.56 33.34 -61.48
CA THR A 348 -42.86 32.65 -61.47
C THR A 348 -42.81 31.32 -60.70
N TYR A 349 -41.69 30.59 -60.79
CA TYR A 349 -41.50 29.33 -60.08
C TYR A 349 -41.21 29.53 -58.58
N PHE A 350 -40.47 30.60 -58.23
CA PHE A 350 -40.16 30.94 -56.84
C PHE A 350 -41.40 31.40 -56.07
N ASN A 351 -42.26 32.22 -56.68
CA ASN A 351 -43.53 32.64 -56.08
C ASN A 351 -44.49 31.46 -55.83
N LYS A 352 -44.45 30.42 -56.68
CA LYS A 352 -45.27 29.22 -56.55
C LYS A 352 -44.84 28.32 -55.37
N LEU A 353 -43.57 28.39 -54.97
CA LEU A 353 -43.00 27.68 -53.82
C LEU A 353 -43.37 28.35 -52.50
N VAL A 354 -43.40 29.68 -52.47
CA VAL A 354 -43.82 30.49 -51.31
C VAL A 354 -45.29 30.23 -50.96
N ASP A 355 -46.18 30.14 -51.96
CA ASP A 355 -47.60 29.85 -51.75
C ASP A 355 -47.87 28.43 -51.21
N THR A 356 -46.95 27.48 -51.39
CA THR A 356 -47.11 26.09 -50.90
C THR A 356 -46.60 25.86 -49.47
N GLY A 357 -45.99 26.86 -48.83
CA GLY A 357 -45.30 26.74 -47.53
C GLY A 357 -46.15 26.90 -46.26
N TYR A 358 -47.47 27.06 -46.36
CA TYR A 358 -48.36 27.13 -45.19
C TYR A 358 -48.78 25.73 -44.76
N TRP A 359 -47.99 25.04 -43.93
CA TRP A 359 -48.43 24.07 -42.91
C TRP A 359 -47.17 23.54 -42.21
N LEU A 360 -46.91 23.97 -40.97
CA LEU A 360 -46.25 23.19 -39.91
C LEU A 360 -46.11 24.05 -38.64
N GLN A 361 -47.19 24.09 -37.85
CA GLN A 361 -47.14 24.44 -36.43
C GLN A 361 -46.95 23.17 -35.59
N ARG A 362 -46.12 23.30 -34.54
CA ARG A 362 -46.07 22.49 -33.29
C ARG A 362 -46.00 20.96 -33.41
N LEU A 363 -44.86 20.39 -33.00
CA LEU A 363 -44.84 19.08 -32.33
C LEU A 363 -43.88 19.13 -31.14
N THR A 364 -44.45 19.30 -29.94
CA THR A 364 -43.82 18.98 -28.66
C THR A 364 -43.90 17.48 -28.41
N ALA A 365 -42.85 16.91 -27.84
CA ALA A 365 -42.75 15.51 -27.47
C ALA A 365 -43.80 15.13 -26.40
N THR A 366 -44.93 14.58 -26.81
CA THR A 366 -45.81 13.74 -25.97
C THR A 366 -46.76 12.97 -26.89
N GLN A 367 -46.92 11.66 -26.65
CA GLN A 367 -47.79 10.67 -27.32
C GLN A 367 -47.15 9.82 -28.44
N LEU A 368 -46.31 8.88 -28.02
CA LEU A 368 -46.09 7.62 -28.75
C LEU A 368 -46.58 6.46 -27.87
N THR A 369 -47.90 6.28 -27.80
CA THR A 369 -48.52 5.00 -27.46
C THR A 369 -49.82 4.84 -28.26
N PHE A 370 -49.76 3.91 -29.22
CA PHE A 370 -50.85 3.19 -29.87
C PHE A 370 -52.10 3.96 -30.34
N ALA A 371 -52.14 4.26 -31.64
CA ALA A 371 -53.39 4.23 -32.41
C ALA A 371 -53.11 3.53 -33.75
N GLY A 372 -53.73 2.36 -33.92
CA GLY A 372 -53.52 1.47 -35.07
C GLY A 372 -53.92 2.07 -36.40
N ILE A 373 -52.92 2.48 -37.18
CA ILE A 373 -53.07 2.75 -38.61
C ILE A 373 -52.32 1.65 -39.37
N GLN A 374 -53.11 0.89 -40.12
CA GLN A 374 -52.68 -0.14 -41.05
C GLN A 374 -51.79 0.47 -42.14
N VAL A 375 -50.56 -0.04 -42.28
CA VAL A 375 -49.72 0.24 -43.46
C VAL A 375 -50.28 -0.58 -44.62
N SER A 376 -50.92 0.09 -45.58
CA SER A 376 -51.27 -0.51 -46.87
C SER A 376 -50.07 -0.41 -47.84
N PRO A 377 -49.91 -1.38 -48.75
CA PRO A 377 -48.63 -1.63 -49.42
C PRO A 377 -48.34 -0.65 -50.56
N LEU A 378 -47.05 -0.49 -50.84
CA LEU A 378 -46.46 0.11 -52.04
C LEU A 378 -47.12 -0.43 -53.31
N SER A 379 -48.14 0.25 -53.80
CA SER A 379 -48.62 0.07 -55.17
C SER A 379 -48.48 1.40 -55.89
N THR A 380 -47.30 1.61 -56.49
CA THR A 380 -47.06 2.29 -57.78
C THR A 380 -45.56 2.56 -57.96
N PHE A 381 -44.75 1.51 -58.00
CA PHE A 381 -43.48 1.54 -58.73
C PHE A 381 -43.63 0.61 -59.92
N GLU A 382 -43.95 1.18 -61.08
CA GLU A 382 -43.90 0.45 -62.33
C GLU A 382 -42.43 0.34 -62.77
N CYS A 383 -41.93 -0.90 -62.84
CA CYS A 383 -40.57 -1.27 -63.23
C CYS A 383 -40.03 -0.73 -64.59
N PRO A 384 -40.81 -0.23 -65.57
CA PRO A 384 -40.23 0.31 -66.80
C PRO A 384 -39.43 1.61 -66.63
N THR A 385 -39.44 2.26 -65.46
CA THR A 385 -38.79 3.58 -65.27
C THR A 385 -37.33 3.52 -64.80
N LEU A 386 -36.78 2.34 -64.55
CA LEU A 386 -35.35 2.14 -64.24
C LEU A 386 -34.46 2.09 -65.49
N VAL A 387 -34.64 3.06 -66.41
CA VAL A 387 -33.85 3.13 -67.66
C VAL A 387 -32.60 3.99 -67.49
N THR A 388 -32.41 4.65 -66.35
CA THR A 388 -31.27 5.52 -66.10
C THR A 388 -30.48 5.11 -64.86
N GLN A 389 -29.15 5.18 -64.98
CA GLN A 389 -28.17 4.81 -63.97
C GLN A 389 -28.39 5.55 -62.64
N SER A 390 -28.93 6.77 -62.70
CA SER A 390 -29.29 7.61 -61.55
C SER A 390 -30.49 7.11 -60.74
N ALA A 391 -31.51 6.54 -61.39
CA ALA A 391 -32.71 6.02 -60.71
C ALA A 391 -32.42 4.74 -59.91
N LEU A 392 -31.50 3.90 -60.39
CA LEU A 392 -31.04 2.71 -59.68
C LEU A 392 -30.18 3.05 -58.45
N ILE A 393 -29.35 4.08 -58.54
CA ILE A 393 -28.52 4.59 -57.44
C ILE A 393 -29.39 5.20 -56.32
N ALA A 394 -30.46 5.90 -56.68
CA ALA A 394 -31.40 6.48 -55.71
C ALA A 394 -32.17 5.39 -54.92
N ALA A 395 -32.60 4.31 -55.60
CA ALA A 395 -33.29 3.19 -54.96
C ALA A 395 -32.37 2.36 -54.03
N LEU A 396 -31.10 2.18 -54.42
CA LEU A 396 -30.10 1.52 -53.56
C LEU A 396 -29.80 2.39 -52.32
N ASN A 397 -29.56 3.69 -52.48
CA ASN A 397 -29.27 4.58 -51.35
C ASN A 397 -30.39 4.64 -50.30
N GLN A 398 -31.67 4.54 -50.70
CA GLN A 398 -32.78 4.49 -49.75
C GLN A 398 -32.88 3.17 -48.97
N SER A 399 -32.54 2.02 -49.57
CA SER A 399 -32.54 0.75 -48.81
C SER A 399 -31.36 0.66 -47.84
N TYR A 400 -30.20 1.21 -48.22
CA TYR A 400 -29.01 1.29 -47.37
C TYR A 400 -29.23 2.14 -46.11
N LEU A 401 -29.95 3.26 -46.23
CA LEU A 401 -30.24 4.16 -45.10
C LEU A 401 -31.05 3.48 -43.98
N ASN A 402 -31.99 2.60 -44.33
CA ASN A 402 -32.81 1.89 -43.34
C ASN A 402 -32.08 0.74 -42.62
N GLU A 403 -31.13 0.05 -43.27
CA GLU A 403 -30.31 -0.96 -42.59
C GLU A 403 -29.21 -0.32 -41.72
N SER A 404 -28.64 0.81 -42.16
CA SER A 404 -27.57 1.51 -41.43
C SER A 404 -27.98 2.16 -40.11
N LEU A 405 -29.28 2.34 -39.85
CA LEU A 405 -29.77 2.81 -38.54
C LEU A 405 -29.75 1.71 -37.45
N THR A 406 -29.55 0.45 -37.82
CA THR A 406 -29.62 -0.70 -36.89
C THR A 406 -28.26 -1.28 -36.51
N LEU A 407 -27.16 -0.84 -37.13
CA LEU A 407 -25.82 -1.40 -36.95
C LEU A 407 -24.78 -0.30 -36.70
N LEU A 408 -24.85 0.31 -35.52
CA LEU A 408 -23.81 1.20 -34.98
C LEU A 408 -23.26 0.65 -33.66
N LEU A 409 -22.77 -0.59 -33.68
CA LEU A 409 -21.86 -1.13 -32.67
C LEU A 409 -20.86 -2.10 -33.35
N ASN A 410 -19.59 -1.71 -33.33
CA ASN A 410 -18.39 -2.50 -33.67
C ASN A 410 -18.22 -3.01 -35.11
N ALA A 411 -17.40 -2.32 -35.90
CA ALA A 411 -16.31 -2.93 -36.69
C ALA A 411 -15.59 -1.86 -37.54
N SER A 412 -14.29 -1.71 -37.33
CA SER A 412 -13.38 -1.12 -38.31
C SER A 412 -13.19 -2.11 -39.48
N ASN A 413 -13.47 -1.63 -40.70
CA ASN A 413 -13.42 -2.30 -42.01
C ASN A 413 -14.65 -3.14 -42.37
N ILE A 414 -15.54 -2.54 -43.18
CA ILE A 414 -16.55 -3.26 -43.94
C ILE A 414 -16.21 -3.10 -45.43
N SER A 415 -15.86 -4.19 -46.09
CA SER A 415 -15.87 -4.32 -47.56
C SER A 415 -17.19 -4.98 -47.97
N VAL A 416 -18.06 -4.28 -48.68
CA VAL A 416 -19.33 -4.83 -49.18
C VAL A 416 -19.21 -5.13 -50.68
N GLU A 417 -19.28 -6.40 -51.08
CA GLU A 417 -19.41 -6.81 -52.47
C GLU A 417 -20.86 -6.57 -52.96
N THR A 418 -21.04 -5.69 -53.94
CA THR A 418 -22.33 -5.39 -54.54
C THR A 418 -22.71 -6.45 -55.57
N ASN A 419 -23.44 -7.51 -55.19
CA ASN A 419 -24.01 -8.42 -56.18
C ASN A 419 -25.37 -7.91 -56.70
N ALA A 420 -25.32 -7.13 -57.78
CA ALA A 420 -26.49 -6.56 -58.44
C ALA A 420 -27.52 -7.62 -58.92
N SER A 421 -27.14 -8.89 -59.05
CA SER A 421 -28.08 -9.96 -59.45
C SER A 421 -29.07 -10.33 -58.34
N GLY A 422 -28.72 -10.13 -57.06
CA GLY A 422 -29.60 -10.44 -55.92
C GLY A 422 -30.76 -9.45 -55.78
N PHE A 423 -30.50 -8.16 -56.02
CA PHE A 423 -31.48 -7.07 -55.87
C PHE A 423 -32.62 -7.17 -56.91
N ALA A 424 -32.30 -7.44 -58.18
CA ALA A 424 -33.29 -7.54 -59.25
C ALA A 424 -34.24 -8.75 -59.08
N THR A 425 -33.72 -9.87 -58.56
CA THR A 425 -34.50 -11.12 -58.42
C THR A 425 -35.53 -11.02 -57.29
N ASN A 426 -35.21 -10.31 -56.21
CA ASN A 426 -36.07 -10.18 -55.02
C ASN A 426 -37.15 -9.09 -55.15
N TYR A 427 -36.93 -8.06 -55.97
CA TYR A 427 -37.83 -6.89 -56.01
C TYR A 427 -38.53 -6.64 -57.36
N CYS A 428 -38.10 -7.25 -58.47
CA CYS A 428 -38.69 -6.99 -59.79
C CYS A 428 -39.44 -8.19 -60.41
N GLY A 429 -39.37 -9.39 -59.82
CA GLY A 429 -40.02 -10.59 -60.34
C GLY A 429 -39.44 -11.08 -61.67
N ASN A 430 -39.42 -12.40 -61.88
CA ASN A 430 -38.91 -13.01 -63.11
C ASN A 430 -39.73 -12.57 -64.34
N THR A 431 -39.30 -11.51 -65.02
CA THR A 431 -39.74 -11.19 -66.37
C THR A 431 -38.58 -11.43 -67.32
N SER A 432 -38.48 -12.68 -67.74
CA SER A 432 -37.65 -13.11 -68.86
C SER A 432 -38.22 -12.51 -70.16
N SER A 433 -37.94 -11.25 -70.44
CA SER A 433 -37.83 -10.69 -71.80
C SER A 433 -37.60 -9.17 -71.73
N SER A 434 -36.45 -8.75 -72.25
CA SER A 434 -36.00 -7.36 -72.48
C SER A 434 -35.37 -6.61 -71.29
N MET A 435 -34.23 -7.12 -70.78
CA MET A 435 -33.22 -6.25 -70.19
C MET A 435 -32.47 -5.50 -71.32
N PRO A 436 -32.35 -4.16 -71.27
CA PRO A 436 -31.50 -3.41 -72.20
C PRO A 436 -30.02 -3.79 -72.01
N ALA A 437 -29.29 -3.98 -73.12
CA ALA A 437 -27.88 -4.38 -73.14
C ALA A 437 -26.92 -3.49 -72.30
N ALA A 438 -27.37 -2.29 -71.89
CA ALA A 438 -26.62 -1.39 -71.02
C ALA A 438 -26.36 -1.95 -69.61
N LEU A 439 -27.28 -2.75 -69.05
CA LEU A 439 -27.15 -3.32 -67.69
C LEU A 439 -26.16 -4.49 -67.60
N VAL A 440 -25.81 -5.14 -68.72
CA VAL A 440 -24.82 -6.23 -68.75
C VAL A 440 -23.39 -5.67 -68.67
N SER A 441 -23.15 -4.43 -69.12
CA SER A 441 -21.81 -3.82 -69.17
C SER A 441 -21.30 -3.22 -67.85
N LEU A 442 -22.21 -2.97 -66.89
CA LEU A 442 -21.87 -2.42 -65.57
C LEU A 442 -21.47 -3.52 -64.54
N SER A 443 -21.49 -4.79 -64.92
CA SER A 443 -21.22 -5.93 -64.04
C SER A 443 -19.75 -6.36 -63.95
N LYS A 444 -18.81 -5.63 -64.55
CA LYS A 444 -17.40 -6.12 -64.69
C LYS A 444 -16.31 -5.24 -64.10
N SER A 445 -16.62 -4.17 -63.38
CA SER A 445 -15.56 -3.44 -62.67
C SER A 445 -16.08 -2.87 -61.35
N PRO A 446 -15.48 -3.24 -60.21
CA PRO A 446 -15.82 -2.62 -58.94
C PRO A 446 -15.48 -1.13 -59.02
N ILE A 447 -16.48 -0.27 -58.87
CA ILE A 447 -16.28 1.16 -58.72
C ILE A 447 -15.86 1.37 -57.26
N VAL A 448 -14.55 1.45 -57.03
CA VAL A 448 -14.00 1.90 -55.75
C VAL A 448 -14.04 3.43 -55.78
N ILE A 449 -14.99 4.04 -55.06
CA ILE A 449 -14.95 5.46 -54.76
C ILE A 449 -14.19 5.59 -53.44
N PRO A 450 -12.92 6.04 -53.40
CA PRO A 450 -12.24 6.32 -52.16
C PRO A 450 -12.87 7.58 -51.55
N VAL A 451 -13.85 7.38 -50.68
CA VAL A 451 -14.34 8.43 -49.80
C VAL A 451 -13.38 8.47 -48.61
N ASN A 452 -12.30 9.24 -48.75
CA ASN A 452 -11.42 9.56 -47.62
C ASN A 452 -12.11 10.61 -46.74
N ILE A 453 -13.14 10.19 -46.00
CA ILE A 453 -13.58 10.93 -44.83
C ILE A 453 -12.66 10.48 -43.69
N SER A 454 -11.53 11.18 -43.55
CA SER A 454 -10.87 11.26 -42.25
C SER A 454 -11.80 12.10 -41.37
N LEU A 455 -12.74 11.42 -40.73
CA LEU A 455 -13.27 11.89 -39.47
C LEU A 455 -12.16 11.55 -38.47
N ASP A 456 -11.18 12.45 -38.34
CA ASP A 456 -10.44 12.56 -37.10
C ASP A 456 -11.46 13.01 -36.05
N VAL A 457 -12.28 12.06 -35.58
CA VAL A 457 -12.94 12.19 -34.29
C VAL A 457 -11.79 12.03 -33.31
N PRO A 458 -11.29 13.11 -32.66
CA PRO A 458 -10.38 12.89 -31.56
C PRO A 458 -11.13 11.98 -30.59
N VAL A 459 -10.61 10.78 -30.38
CA VAL A 459 -10.95 10.00 -29.20
C VAL A 459 -10.36 10.81 -28.06
N VAL A 460 -11.11 11.80 -27.59
CA VAL A 460 -10.74 12.58 -26.42
C VAL A 460 -10.90 11.60 -25.28
N GLU A 461 -9.78 11.08 -24.77
CA GLU A 461 -9.72 10.52 -23.44
C GLU A 461 -10.20 11.62 -22.50
N LEU A 462 -11.47 11.54 -22.10
CA LEU A 462 -12.01 12.45 -21.10
C LEU A 462 -11.14 12.26 -19.85
N PRO A 463 -10.74 13.34 -19.17
CA PRO A 463 -9.99 13.24 -17.92
C PRO A 463 -10.92 12.64 -16.86
N PHE A 464 -10.96 11.31 -16.77
CA PHE A 464 -11.65 10.61 -15.71
C PHE A 464 -10.73 10.57 -14.49
N MET A 465 -11.21 11.12 -13.39
CA MET A 465 -10.56 10.91 -12.10
C MET A 465 -10.76 9.45 -11.70
N ASN A 466 -9.66 8.70 -11.56
CA ASN A 466 -9.72 7.32 -11.12
C ASN A 466 -9.96 7.28 -9.59
N ILE A 467 -11.21 7.12 -9.19
CA ILE A 467 -11.60 7.04 -7.79
C ILE A 467 -11.48 5.59 -7.33
N SER A 468 -10.59 5.36 -6.37
CA SER A 468 -10.36 4.07 -5.73
C SER A 468 -10.68 4.12 -4.24
N ILE A 469 -10.75 2.95 -3.62
CA ILE A 469 -10.79 2.81 -2.18
C ILE A 469 -9.42 3.23 -1.62
N PRO A 470 -9.37 4.16 -0.66
CA PRO A 470 -8.16 4.44 0.10
C PRO A 470 -7.57 3.16 0.72
N GLU A 471 -6.27 2.97 0.58
CA GLU A 471 -5.58 1.81 1.14
C GLU A 471 -5.31 2.00 2.64
N PRO A 472 -5.25 0.93 3.45
CA PRO A 472 -4.98 1.03 4.87
C PRO A 472 -3.65 1.72 5.15
N MET A 473 -3.61 2.61 6.14
CA MET A 473 -2.41 3.39 6.48
C MET A 473 -1.74 2.89 7.76
N CYS A 474 -0.41 2.74 7.71
CA CYS A 474 0.43 2.29 8.81
C CYS A 474 1.50 3.35 9.08
N CYS A 475 1.59 3.79 10.34
CA CYS A 475 2.49 4.87 10.76
C CYS A 475 3.54 4.40 11.76
N ALA A 476 4.80 4.80 11.54
CA ALA A 476 5.90 4.58 12.48
C ALA A 476 6.94 5.70 12.34
N PHE A 477 7.41 6.23 13.47
CA PHE A 477 8.46 7.25 13.55
C PHE A 477 8.18 8.55 12.77
N GLY A 478 6.93 9.01 12.79
CA GLY A 478 6.49 10.23 12.09
C GLY A 478 6.22 10.05 10.60
N GLU A 479 6.37 8.83 10.07
CA GLU A 479 6.13 8.51 8.67
C GLU A 479 4.94 7.55 8.55
N CYS A 480 3.98 7.90 7.70
CA CYS A 480 2.82 7.08 7.38
C CYS A 480 2.88 6.65 5.92
N GLN A 481 2.64 5.36 5.68
CA GLN A 481 2.57 4.79 4.34
C GLN A 481 1.45 3.76 4.25
N VAL A 482 1.12 3.34 3.03
CA VAL A 482 0.21 2.21 2.82
C VAL A 482 0.76 0.99 3.55
N CYS A 483 -0.09 0.32 4.31
CA CYS A 483 0.26 -0.86 5.08
C CYS A 483 0.84 -1.93 4.17
N CYS A 484 2.02 -2.40 4.55
CA CYS A 484 2.84 -3.27 3.74
C CYS A 484 2.23 -4.67 3.59
N SER A 485 2.13 -5.14 2.34
CA SER A 485 1.74 -6.51 1.99
C SER A 485 2.86 -7.17 1.17
N GLY A 486 3.73 -7.92 1.84
CA GLY A 486 4.87 -8.63 1.21
C GLY A 486 6.12 -7.79 0.94
N CYS A 487 6.19 -6.55 1.44
CA CYS A 487 7.35 -5.65 1.36
C CYS A 487 8.11 -5.49 2.70
N ALA A 488 7.84 -6.36 3.69
CA ALA A 488 8.34 -6.18 5.04
C ALA A 488 9.87 -6.28 5.08
N ALA A 489 10.51 -5.33 5.77
CA ALA A 489 11.95 -5.37 6.00
C ALA A 489 12.35 -6.65 6.76
N TYR A 490 13.60 -7.08 6.62
CA TYR A 490 14.11 -8.23 7.36
C TYR A 490 14.25 -7.86 8.85
N PRO A 491 13.57 -8.57 9.77
CA PRO A 491 13.73 -8.30 11.19
C PRO A 491 15.10 -8.74 11.70
N VAL A 492 15.59 -8.03 12.71
CA VAL A 492 16.87 -8.31 13.38
C VAL A 492 16.60 -9.16 14.63
N LEU A 493 17.06 -10.40 14.58
CA LEU A 493 16.98 -11.37 15.66
C LEU A 493 18.27 -11.37 16.48
N PHE A 494 18.15 -11.00 17.74
CA PHE A 494 19.23 -11.01 18.71
C PHE A 494 19.28 -12.34 19.49
N LEU A 495 20.45 -12.98 19.49
CA LEU A 495 20.71 -14.23 20.20
C LEU A 495 21.80 -14.06 21.25
N HIS A 496 21.53 -14.57 22.45
CA HIS A 496 22.48 -14.55 23.56
C HIS A 496 23.51 -15.70 23.49
N GLY A 497 24.54 -15.60 24.33
CA GLY A 497 25.58 -16.60 24.55
C GLY A 497 25.26 -17.66 25.61
N HIS A 498 26.29 -18.43 26.00
CA HIS A 498 26.16 -19.46 27.04
C HIS A 498 25.89 -18.85 28.42
N SER A 499 24.97 -19.46 29.18
CA SER A 499 24.81 -19.16 30.61
C SER A 499 25.85 -19.92 31.42
N PHE A 500 26.81 -19.22 32.02
CA PHE A 500 27.83 -19.83 32.88
C PHE A 500 27.27 -20.48 34.15
N ASN A 501 25.99 -20.29 34.47
CA ASN A 501 25.29 -20.91 35.58
C ASN A 501 23.87 -21.31 35.15
N ASP A 502 23.55 -22.59 35.28
CA ASP A 502 22.24 -23.18 34.93
C ASP A 502 21.12 -22.76 35.90
N ALA A 503 21.46 -22.06 36.98
CA ALA A 503 20.48 -21.44 37.87
C ALA A 503 20.07 -20.02 37.41
N ASN A 504 20.83 -19.38 36.51
CA ASN A 504 20.50 -18.04 36.04
C ASN A 504 19.34 -18.11 35.04
N ASN A 505 18.34 -17.22 35.15
CA ASN A 505 17.28 -17.13 34.17
C ASN A 505 17.85 -16.72 32.78
N PRO A 506 17.41 -17.33 31.65
CA PRO A 506 17.78 -16.89 30.29
C PRO A 506 17.62 -15.39 30.02
N GLU A 507 16.72 -14.70 30.72
CA GLU A 507 16.54 -13.25 30.63
C GLU A 507 17.78 -12.45 31.04
N TYR A 508 18.65 -13.01 31.89
CA TYR A 508 19.89 -12.38 32.32
C TYR A 508 20.87 -12.20 31.15
N THR A 509 21.04 -13.22 30.30
CA THR A 509 21.94 -13.15 29.15
C THR A 509 21.35 -12.28 28.03
N LEU A 510 20.02 -12.21 27.95
CA LEU A 510 19.29 -11.33 27.05
C LEU A 510 19.31 -9.84 27.46
N ALA A 511 19.65 -9.54 28.71
CA ALA A 511 19.64 -8.17 29.23
C ALA A 511 20.70 -7.27 28.55
N TYR A 512 21.88 -7.81 28.26
CA TYR A 512 22.96 -7.06 27.63
C TYR A 512 22.59 -6.57 26.23
N VAL A 513 21.69 -7.28 25.55
CA VAL A 513 21.29 -6.98 24.18
C VAL A 513 20.13 -5.98 24.11
N ALA A 514 19.39 -5.81 25.20
CA ALA A 514 18.25 -4.90 25.25
C ALA A 514 18.66 -3.43 25.07
N GLU A 515 19.83 -3.03 25.59
CA GLU A 515 20.36 -1.67 25.38
C GLU A 515 20.73 -1.42 23.91
N ILE A 516 21.21 -2.44 23.19
CA ILE A 516 21.50 -2.34 21.76
C ILE A 516 20.19 -2.18 20.97
N GLN A 517 19.14 -2.94 21.29
CA GLN A 517 17.83 -2.77 20.68
C GLN A 517 17.31 -1.34 20.87
N GLN A 518 17.43 -0.80 22.07
CA GLN A 518 17.06 0.59 22.36
C GLN A 518 17.85 1.59 21.51
N ALA A 519 19.17 1.39 21.37
CA ALA A 519 20.02 2.25 20.55
C ALA A 519 19.67 2.21 19.05
N LEU A 520 19.12 1.09 18.57
CA LEU A 520 18.65 0.96 17.18
C LEU A 520 17.29 1.64 16.95
N GLN A 521 16.47 1.86 17.98
CA GLN A 521 15.18 2.57 17.82
C GLN A 521 15.38 3.99 17.27
N GLU A 522 16.44 4.68 17.69
CA GLU A 522 16.80 6.01 17.17
C GLU A 522 17.11 5.98 15.66
N SER A 523 17.39 4.81 15.11
CA SER A 523 17.65 4.58 13.68
C SER A 523 16.43 4.05 12.93
N GLY A 524 15.23 4.10 13.53
CA GLY A 524 13.98 3.72 12.88
C GLY A 524 13.64 2.23 12.96
N TYR A 525 14.24 1.48 13.89
CA TYR A 525 13.88 0.10 14.18
C TYR A 525 12.79 0.01 15.25
N ILE A 526 11.77 -0.80 15.02
CA ILE A 526 10.73 -1.09 16.02
C ILE A 526 11.28 -2.13 17.00
N ASP A 527 11.31 -1.83 18.29
CA ASP A 527 11.66 -2.81 19.31
C ASP A 527 10.43 -3.59 19.75
N ALA A 528 10.39 -4.87 19.39
CA ALA A 528 9.33 -5.79 19.80
C ALA A 528 9.67 -6.59 21.07
N GLY A 529 10.79 -6.28 21.73
CA GLY A 529 11.17 -6.91 22.97
C GLY A 529 11.56 -8.39 22.80
N ILE A 530 11.09 -9.22 23.75
CA ILE A 530 11.37 -10.66 23.75
C ILE A 530 10.30 -11.37 22.92
N LEU A 531 10.72 -12.26 22.02
CA LEU A 531 9.77 -13.09 21.27
C LEU A 531 9.03 -14.05 22.22
N ASP A 532 7.71 -13.91 22.30
CA ASP A 532 6.87 -14.94 22.88
C ASP A 532 6.68 -16.10 21.89
N VAL A 533 7.35 -17.22 22.17
CA VAL A 533 7.24 -18.46 21.40
C VAL A 533 6.10 -19.36 21.88
N THR A 534 5.38 -18.95 22.93
CA THR A 534 4.23 -19.68 23.50
C THR A 534 2.88 -19.17 23.04
N SER A 535 2.85 -18.02 22.35
CA SER A 535 1.60 -17.47 21.86
C SER A 535 0.91 -18.49 20.95
N ASP A 536 -0.39 -18.66 21.12
CA ASP A 536 -1.18 -19.57 20.29
C ASP A 536 -1.12 -19.08 18.83
N PRO A 537 -0.54 -19.85 17.88
CA PRO A 537 -0.44 -19.41 16.49
C PRO A 537 -1.80 -19.08 15.86
N SER A 538 -2.89 -19.64 16.38
CA SER A 538 -4.25 -19.35 15.89
C SER A 538 -4.76 -17.94 16.26
N THR A 539 -4.12 -17.28 17.23
CA THR A 539 -4.45 -15.90 17.63
C THR A 539 -3.55 -14.86 16.96
N LEU A 540 -2.59 -15.28 16.14
CA LEU A 540 -1.60 -14.41 15.52
C LEU A 540 -1.99 -14.06 14.08
N GLU A 541 -1.98 -12.78 13.73
CA GLU A 541 -2.17 -12.34 12.35
C GLU A 541 -0.82 -12.38 11.61
N PHE A 542 -0.81 -12.94 10.41
CA PHE A 542 0.39 -12.96 9.58
C PHE A 542 0.84 -11.54 9.23
N GLY A 543 2.11 -11.24 9.44
CA GLY A 543 2.70 -9.96 9.03
C GLY A 543 2.37 -8.76 9.91
N GLU A 544 1.68 -8.95 11.03
CA GLU A 544 1.24 -7.86 11.91
C GLU A 544 2.35 -6.89 12.32
N TRP A 545 3.56 -7.37 12.63
CA TRP A 545 4.68 -6.51 13.03
C TRP A 545 5.37 -5.82 11.84
N GLY A 546 5.14 -6.30 10.61
CA GLY A 546 5.78 -5.80 9.41
C GLY A 546 4.96 -4.81 8.61
N LYS A 547 3.68 -4.55 8.98
CA LYS A 547 2.77 -3.70 8.19
C LYS A 547 3.24 -2.25 8.06
N SER A 548 4.03 -1.72 9.00
CA SER A 548 4.62 -0.39 8.87
C SER A 548 5.77 -0.31 7.86
N GLY A 549 6.27 -1.46 7.37
CA GLY A 549 7.46 -1.55 6.51
C GLY A 549 8.78 -1.20 7.21
N LYS A 550 8.75 -0.80 8.48
CA LYS A 550 9.96 -0.55 9.28
C LYS A 550 10.55 -1.87 9.79
N PRO A 551 11.88 -1.99 9.89
CA PRO A 551 12.50 -3.20 10.43
C PRO A 551 12.20 -3.36 11.91
N VAL A 552 11.97 -4.60 12.33
CA VAL A 552 11.66 -4.96 13.72
C VAL A 552 12.88 -5.62 14.35
N THR A 553 13.24 -5.23 15.56
CA THR A 553 14.24 -5.90 16.39
C THR A 553 13.56 -6.76 17.43
N VAL A 554 14.09 -7.97 17.61
CA VAL A 554 13.55 -8.96 18.55
C VAL A 554 14.70 -9.69 19.20
N ARG A 555 14.60 -9.95 20.50
CA ARG A 555 15.54 -10.83 21.20
C ARG A 555 14.85 -12.15 21.56
N ALA A 556 15.58 -13.26 21.49
CA ALA A 556 15.02 -14.57 21.79
C ALA A 556 16.03 -15.48 22.48
N SER A 557 15.51 -16.41 23.28
CA SER A 557 16.31 -17.45 23.91
C SER A 557 15.95 -18.82 23.39
N TYR A 558 16.95 -19.56 22.92
CA TYR A 558 16.85 -20.98 22.57
C TYR A 558 16.92 -21.91 23.79
N TYR A 559 16.94 -21.37 25.02
CA TYR A 559 16.89 -22.19 26.24
C TYR A 559 15.49 -22.64 26.62
N TYR A 560 14.45 -22.05 26.06
CA TYR A 560 13.08 -22.45 26.33
C TYR A 560 12.65 -23.65 25.47
N ILE A 561 12.06 -24.66 26.11
CA ILE A 561 11.33 -25.75 25.45
C ILE A 561 9.84 -25.46 25.53
N ARG A 562 9.15 -25.75 24.43
CA ARG A 562 7.70 -25.79 24.34
C ARG A 562 7.21 -27.21 24.65
N ASP A 563 6.59 -27.43 25.79
CA ASP A 563 5.94 -28.71 26.09
C ASP A 563 4.54 -28.77 25.48
N TYR A 564 4.33 -29.73 24.58
CA TYR A 564 3.02 -30.07 24.03
C TYR A 564 2.23 -30.93 25.02
N ASN A 565 1.66 -30.32 26.06
CA ASN A 565 0.61 -30.96 26.85
C ASN A 565 -0.76 -30.50 26.37
N LEU A 566 -1.78 -31.36 26.48
CA LEU A 566 -3.19 -31.10 26.14
C LEU A 566 -3.82 -30.05 27.10
N GLY A 567 -3.29 -28.82 27.10
CA GLY A 567 -3.59 -27.70 28.00
C GLY A 567 -2.75 -26.45 27.64
N PRO A 568 -2.79 -25.35 28.44
CA PRO A 568 -2.01 -24.14 28.15
C PRO A 568 -0.50 -24.44 28.13
N TYR A 569 0.23 -23.80 27.21
CA TYR A 569 1.67 -23.98 26.99
C TYR A 569 2.47 -23.79 28.29
N GLN A 570 3.36 -24.71 28.62
CA GLN A 570 4.34 -24.56 29.70
C GLN A 570 5.74 -24.43 29.11
N LEU A 571 6.44 -23.36 29.48
CA LEU A 571 7.86 -23.16 29.15
C LEU A 571 8.71 -23.91 30.16
N HIS A 572 9.53 -24.83 29.68
CA HIS A 572 10.59 -25.43 30.47
C HIS A 572 11.93 -24.83 30.07
N VAL A 573 12.66 -24.31 31.04
CA VAL A 573 14.04 -23.82 30.82
C VAL A 573 14.96 -25.03 30.79
N GLN A 574 15.66 -25.23 29.67
CA GLN A 574 16.70 -26.24 29.56
C GLN A 574 18.00 -25.62 29.01
N GLN A 575 18.85 -25.30 29.97
CA GLN A 575 20.12 -24.60 29.79
C GLN A 575 21.34 -25.51 29.70
N SER A 576 21.14 -26.84 29.72
CA SER A 576 22.21 -27.83 29.49
C SER A 576 21.87 -28.87 28.41
N GLU A 577 22.19 -28.53 27.16
CA GLU A 577 22.03 -29.33 25.95
C GLU A 577 23.23 -29.25 24.99
N ARG A 578 23.21 -30.04 23.92
CA ARG A 578 24.18 -29.90 22.82
C ARG A 578 23.75 -28.73 21.92
N ILE A 579 24.71 -28.02 21.33
CA ILE A 579 24.44 -26.82 20.51
C ILE A 579 23.50 -27.13 19.34
N GLU A 580 23.53 -28.34 18.79
CA GLU A 580 22.64 -28.77 17.71
C GLU A 580 21.16 -28.75 18.12
N ASN A 581 20.82 -29.02 19.39
CA ASN A 581 19.44 -28.94 19.84
C ASN A 581 18.95 -27.48 19.90
N TYR A 582 19.85 -26.55 20.27
CA TYR A 582 19.55 -25.12 20.23
C TYR A 582 19.32 -24.62 18.80
N ALA A 583 20.00 -25.21 17.82
CA ALA A 583 19.73 -24.94 16.41
C ALA A 583 18.30 -25.35 15.99
N LEU A 584 17.77 -26.46 16.54
CA LEU A 584 16.37 -26.86 16.30
C LEU A 584 15.39 -25.84 16.87
N ARG A 585 15.62 -25.32 18.08
CA ARG A 585 14.76 -24.29 18.69
C ARG A 585 14.89 -22.94 17.98
N LEU A 586 16.09 -22.61 17.49
CA LEU A 586 16.30 -21.43 16.66
C LEU A 586 15.47 -21.48 15.37
N HIS A 587 15.28 -22.66 14.78
CA HIS A 587 14.38 -22.81 13.63
C HIS A 587 12.95 -22.37 13.96
N GLU A 588 12.43 -22.80 15.12
CA GLU A 588 11.09 -22.42 15.57
C GLU A 588 10.96 -20.92 15.84
N ILE A 589 11.98 -20.33 16.49
CA ILE A 589 12.08 -18.89 16.73
C ILE A 589 12.04 -18.11 15.41
N ILE A 590 12.82 -18.54 14.42
CA ILE A 590 12.88 -17.90 13.10
C ILE A 590 11.53 -18.02 12.39
N ASP A 591 10.87 -19.16 12.44
CA ASP A 591 9.57 -19.36 11.80
C ASP A 591 8.47 -18.47 12.41
N VAL A 592 8.42 -18.39 13.74
CA VAL A 592 7.49 -17.48 14.44
C VAL A 592 7.80 -16.03 14.07
N LEU A 593 9.07 -15.62 14.08
CA LEU A 593 9.44 -14.25 13.74
C LEU A 593 9.08 -13.89 12.29
N LYS A 594 9.33 -14.78 11.34
CA LYS A 594 8.93 -14.60 9.93
C LYS A 594 7.41 -14.52 9.79
N TYR A 595 6.67 -15.31 10.55
CA TYR A 595 5.20 -15.23 10.55
C TYR A 595 4.71 -13.89 11.09
N ARG A 596 5.20 -13.45 12.25
CA ARG A 596 4.82 -12.18 12.90
C ARG A 596 5.14 -10.96 12.02
N THR A 597 6.26 -10.99 11.32
CA THR A 597 6.74 -9.86 10.50
C THR A 597 6.32 -9.95 9.04
N GLY A 598 5.86 -11.12 8.59
CA GLY A 598 5.54 -11.37 7.18
C GLY A 598 6.79 -11.40 6.28
N SER A 599 7.96 -11.42 6.90
CA SER A 599 9.24 -11.30 6.24
C SER A 599 9.78 -12.67 5.82
N PRO A 600 10.34 -12.83 4.60
CA PRO A 600 10.81 -14.13 4.13
C PRO A 600 12.16 -14.55 4.74
N LYS A 601 12.89 -13.64 5.38
CA LYS A 601 14.19 -13.89 6.00
C LYS A 601 14.36 -13.07 7.27
N VAL A 602 15.39 -13.40 8.06
CA VAL A 602 15.82 -12.64 9.24
C VAL A 602 17.29 -12.25 9.14
N ILE A 603 17.68 -11.15 9.79
CA ILE A 603 19.08 -10.83 10.08
C ILE A 603 19.37 -11.35 11.48
N ILE A 604 20.47 -12.07 11.68
CA ILE A 604 20.83 -12.60 13.01
C ILE A 604 22.01 -11.81 13.57
N VAL A 605 21.85 -11.26 14.78
CA VAL A 605 22.95 -10.72 15.57
C VAL A 605 23.14 -11.61 16.79
N ALA A 606 24.26 -12.33 16.83
CA ALA A 606 24.48 -13.35 17.84
C ALA A 606 25.74 -13.08 18.67
N HIS A 607 25.61 -13.18 19.99
CA HIS A 607 26.72 -13.07 20.92
C HIS A 607 27.25 -14.45 21.34
N SER A 608 28.57 -14.58 21.42
CA SER A 608 29.25 -15.74 22.01
C SER A 608 28.76 -17.06 21.37
N MET A 609 28.32 -18.03 22.19
CA MET A 609 27.76 -19.31 21.75
C MET A 609 26.61 -19.16 20.73
N GLY A 610 25.84 -18.08 20.78
CA GLY A 610 24.73 -17.84 19.85
C GLY A 610 25.17 -17.87 18.39
N GLY A 611 26.41 -17.44 18.08
CA GLY A 611 26.94 -17.51 16.73
C GLY A 611 27.23 -18.94 16.26
N LEU A 612 27.61 -19.84 17.17
CA LEU A 612 27.73 -21.27 16.88
C LEU A 612 26.36 -21.92 16.67
N VAL A 613 25.36 -21.52 17.47
CA VAL A 613 23.96 -21.96 17.29
C VAL A 613 23.44 -21.53 15.92
N ALA A 614 23.66 -20.27 15.52
CA ALA A 614 23.24 -19.75 14.21
C ALA A 614 23.92 -20.48 13.04
N ARG A 615 25.24 -20.75 13.13
CA ARG A 615 25.94 -21.57 12.13
C ARG A 615 25.43 -23.01 12.11
N SER A 616 25.17 -23.62 13.26
CA SER A 616 24.60 -24.97 13.35
C SER A 616 23.18 -25.05 12.77
N TYR A 617 22.38 -23.98 12.90
CA TYR A 617 21.07 -23.86 12.25
C TYR A 617 21.23 -23.85 10.73
N MET A 618 22.08 -22.98 10.18
CA MET A 618 22.28 -22.91 8.73
C MET A 618 22.89 -24.19 8.16
N ASP A 619 23.69 -24.89 8.96
CA ASP A 619 24.22 -26.21 8.60
C ASP A 619 23.12 -27.28 8.47
N THR A 620 22.11 -27.21 9.34
CA THR A 620 21.04 -28.22 9.42
C THR A 620 19.89 -27.92 8.46
N PHE A 621 19.49 -26.65 8.36
CA PHE A 621 18.28 -26.21 7.64
C PHE A 621 18.58 -25.40 6.36
N GLY A 622 19.84 -25.08 6.11
CA GLY A 622 20.24 -24.16 5.05
C GLY A 622 20.13 -22.69 5.45
N SER A 623 20.63 -21.80 4.59
CA SER A 623 20.67 -20.35 4.85
C SER A 623 19.52 -19.56 4.23
N ASN A 624 18.51 -20.21 3.62
CA ASN A 624 17.46 -19.52 2.87
C ASN A 624 16.57 -18.58 3.70
N SER A 625 16.48 -18.83 5.02
CA SER A 625 15.72 -17.99 5.96
C SER A 625 16.57 -16.92 6.64
N VAL A 626 17.86 -16.84 6.34
CA VAL A 626 18.79 -15.88 6.95
C VAL A 626 19.33 -14.98 5.84
N ASP A 627 19.16 -13.69 6.01
CA ASP A 627 19.69 -12.73 5.06
C ASP A 627 21.15 -12.38 5.37
N MET A 628 21.46 -12.21 6.65
CA MET A 628 22.80 -11.84 7.14
C MET A 628 23.04 -12.41 8.53
N LEU A 629 24.29 -12.76 8.82
CA LEU A 629 24.75 -13.15 10.16
C LEU A 629 25.85 -12.20 10.66
N ILE A 630 25.58 -11.51 11.77
CA ILE A 630 26.55 -10.72 12.52
C ILE A 630 26.83 -11.45 13.83
N THR A 631 28.09 -11.73 14.13
CA THR A 631 28.49 -12.36 15.40
C THR A 631 29.40 -11.48 16.22
N ILE A 632 29.22 -11.48 17.54
CA ILE A 632 30.04 -10.74 18.49
C ILE A 632 30.69 -11.74 19.44
N ASN A 633 32.02 -11.80 19.46
CA ASN A 633 32.80 -12.68 20.36
C ASN A 633 32.48 -14.18 20.27
N THR A 634 32.12 -14.68 19.09
CA THR A 634 31.79 -16.10 18.90
C THR A 634 33.06 -16.97 18.88
N PRO A 635 33.14 -18.05 19.68
CA PRO A 635 34.30 -18.94 19.72
C PRO A 635 34.31 -19.94 18.55
N TYR A 636 34.61 -19.49 17.33
CA TYR A 636 34.59 -20.37 16.14
C TYR A 636 35.59 -21.53 16.20
N HIS A 637 36.73 -21.34 16.84
CA HIS A 637 37.72 -22.40 17.05
C HIS A 637 37.77 -22.90 18.51
N GLY A 638 36.80 -22.48 19.32
CA GLY A 638 36.57 -22.95 20.68
C GLY A 638 37.22 -22.11 21.77
N ILE A 639 36.86 -22.40 23.02
CA ILE A 639 37.42 -21.77 24.21
C ILE A 639 38.67 -22.52 24.67
N SER A 640 39.61 -21.80 25.30
CA SER A 640 40.86 -22.40 25.80
C SER A 640 40.60 -23.45 26.89
N ASP A 641 41.50 -24.43 27.04
CA ASP A 641 41.38 -25.51 28.03
C ASP A 641 41.13 -25.04 29.47
N ASN A 642 41.72 -23.91 29.85
CA ASN A 642 41.55 -23.36 31.21
C ASN A 642 40.14 -22.78 31.40
N VAL A 643 39.62 -22.09 30.38
CA VAL A 643 38.25 -21.57 30.38
C VAL A 643 37.25 -22.72 30.27
N ALA A 644 37.51 -23.72 29.42
CA ALA A 644 36.69 -24.92 29.29
C ALA A 644 36.56 -25.68 30.62
N LYS A 645 37.69 -25.92 31.32
CA LYS A 645 37.67 -26.57 32.64
C LYS A 645 36.92 -25.77 33.70
N ALA A 646 37.04 -24.44 33.67
CA ALA A 646 36.27 -23.57 34.57
C ALA A 646 34.78 -23.61 34.25
N CYS A 647 34.42 -23.60 32.95
CA CYS A 647 33.06 -23.72 32.42
C CYS A 647 32.41 -25.03 32.86
N THR A 648 33.06 -26.18 32.66
CA THR A 648 32.52 -27.49 33.06
C THR A 648 32.37 -27.67 34.57
N LEU A 649 33.16 -26.96 35.39
CA LEU A 649 33.09 -27.06 36.85
C LEU A 649 31.97 -26.19 37.46
N LEU A 650 31.58 -25.11 36.78
CA LEU A 650 30.70 -24.06 37.31
C LEU A 650 29.38 -23.91 36.54
N GLY A 651 29.24 -24.44 35.32
CA GLY A 651 28.07 -24.26 34.44
C GLY A 651 27.67 -25.51 33.63
N ALA A 652 26.89 -25.30 32.57
CA ALA A 652 26.28 -26.34 31.75
C ALA A 652 27.30 -27.14 30.93
N SER A 653 27.56 -28.36 31.37
CA SER A 653 28.70 -29.17 30.90
C SER A 653 28.72 -29.51 29.40
N LYS A 654 27.56 -29.69 28.75
CA LYS A 654 27.50 -30.19 27.35
C LYS A 654 27.89 -29.12 26.33
N GLU A 655 27.52 -27.88 26.59
CA GLU A 655 27.83 -26.72 25.79
C GLU A 655 29.30 -26.39 25.90
N CYS A 656 29.87 -26.43 27.12
CA CYS A 656 31.30 -26.27 27.34
C CYS A 656 32.08 -27.36 26.58
N ASP A 657 31.61 -28.61 26.58
CA ASP A 657 32.20 -29.70 25.79
C ASP A 657 32.18 -29.39 24.28
N ASP A 658 31.04 -28.92 23.76
CA ASP A 658 30.90 -28.57 22.33
C ASP A 658 31.77 -27.37 21.95
N MET A 659 31.94 -26.39 22.85
CA MET A 659 32.78 -25.21 22.63
C MET A 659 34.26 -25.44 22.94
N THR A 660 34.66 -26.59 23.49
CA THR A 660 36.07 -26.87 23.78
C THR A 660 36.87 -26.97 22.48
N GLN A 661 38.05 -26.37 22.43
CA GLN A 661 38.92 -26.42 21.26
C GLN A 661 39.13 -27.88 20.77
N GLY A 662 38.91 -28.11 19.47
CA GLY A 662 39.04 -29.45 18.87
C GLY A 662 37.89 -30.41 19.18
N SER A 663 36.77 -29.94 19.74
CA SER A 663 35.56 -30.75 19.93
C SER A 663 35.07 -31.36 18.61
N VAL A 664 34.34 -32.48 18.71
CA VAL A 664 33.72 -33.12 17.54
C VAL A 664 32.74 -32.16 16.85
N PHE A 665 32.01 -31.38 17.64
CA PHE A 665 31.09 -30.35 17.15
C PHE A 665 31.81 -29.31 16.29
N LEU A 666 32.84 -28.63 16.82
CA LEU A 666 33.55 -27.56 16.11
C LEU A 666 34.29 -28.08 14.88
N ASN A 667 34.93 -29.25 14.98
CA ASN A 667 35.60 -29.86 13.84
C ASN A 667 34.62 -30.14 12.69
N ARG A 668 33.43 -30.65 13.00
CA ARG A 668 32.38 -30.89 11.99
C ARG A 668 31.83 -29.60 11.42
N LEU A 669 31.57 -28.59 12.25
CA LEU A 669 31.01 -27.31 11.83
C LEU A 669 31.98 -26.53 10.93
N ASN A 670 33.27 -26.55 11.26
CA ASN A 670 34.32 -25.84 10.49
C ASN A 670 34.82 -26.62 9.26
N ALA A 671 34.56 -27.93 9.16
CA ALA A 671 34.85 -28.69 7.95
C ALA A 671 33.92 -28.37 6.77
N LYS A 672 32.84 -27.62 7.02
CA LYS A 672 31.82 -27.28 6.04
C LYS A 672 32.08 -25.89 5.44
N PRO A 673 31.73 -25.67 4.16
CA PRO A 673 31.85 -24.35 3.55
C PRO A 673 30.96 -23.35 4.29
N LEU A 674 31.41 -22.09 4.35
CA LEU A 674 30.60 -21.01 4.88
C LEU A 674 29.33 -20.81 4.03
N PRO A 675 28.19 -20.46 4.67
CA PRO A 675 26.95 -20.19 3.95
C PRO A 675 27.15 -19.00 3.00
N GLN A 676 26.46 -19.03 1.86
CA GLN A 676 26.55 -17.97 0.83
C GLN A 676 25.63 -16.79 1.18
N ILE A 677 25.88 -16.18 2.34
CA ILE A 677 25.20 -14.97 2.83
C ILE A 677 26.25 -13.99 3.37
N PRO A 678 25.95 -12.67 3.43
CA PRO A 678 26.78 -11.72 4.16
C PRO A 678 27.02 -12.17 5.61
N MET A 679 28.29 -12.17 6.01
CA MET A 679 28.73 -12.53 7.36
C MET A 679 29.71 -11.49 7.90
N TYR A 680 29.47 -11.05 9.13
CA TYR A 680 30.26 -10.06 9.83
C TYR A 680 30.65 -10.56 11.21
N VAL A 681 31.94 -10.45 11.56
CA VAL A 681 32.47 -10.91 12.84
C VAL A 681 33.04 -9.73 13.59
N ILE A 682 32.52 -9.44 14.77
CA ILE A 682 33.00 -8.41 15.68
C ILE A 682 33.72 -9.12 16.83
N ARG A 683 35.01 -8.82 17.01
CA ARG A 683 35.86 -9.43 18.04
C ARG A 683 36.33 -8.34 18.99
N SER A 684 36.21 -8.55 20.30
CA SER A 684 36.82 -7.68 21.29
C SER A 684 38.17 -8.22 21.74
N VAL A 685 39.16 -7.34 21.90
CA VAL A 685 40.52 -7.70 22.30
C VAL A 685 41.04 -6.78 23.39
N GLY A 686 41.84 -7.33 24.30
CA GLY A 686 42.56 -6.55 25.32
C GLY A 686 42.80 -7.29 26.63
N CYS A 687 42.16 -8.44 26.82
CA CYS A 687 42.38 -9.29 27.97
C CYS A 687 43.49 -10.30 27.70
N THR A 688 44.46 -10.40 28.61
CA THR A 688 45.55 -11.39 28.50
C THR A 688 45.02 -12.78 28.81
N MET A 689 45.14 -13.72 27.86
CA MET A 689 44.64 -15.10 27.96
C MET A 689 45.80 -16.10 27.82
N GLY A 690 46.82 -15.94 28.67
CA GLY A 690 48.07 -16.68 28.57
C GLY A 690 49.07 -15.97 27.65
N VAL A 691 49.37 -16.57 26.50
CA VAL A 691 50.26 -15.97 25.48
C VAL A 691 49.49 -15.20 24.40
N GLU A 692 48.18 -15.41 24.32
CA GLU A 692 47.29 -14.72 23.39
C GLU A 692 46.53 -13.59 24.10
N ILE A 693 45.98 -12.69 23.29
CA ILE A 693 45.00 -11.68 23.71
C ILE A 693 43.60 -12.10 23.25
N GLY A 694 42.59 -11.66 23.97
CA GLY A 694 41.20 -11.92 23.65
C GLY A 694 40.25 -11.09 24.48
N ASP A 695 39.04 -11.59 24.64
CA ASP A 695 37.97 -10.98 25.43
C ASP A 695 37.88 -11.50 26.88
N GLY A 696 38.81 -12.38 27.24
CA GLY A 696 38.89 -13.02 28.56
C GLY A 696 38.17 -14.38 28.63
N ILE A 697 37.40 -14.76 27.60
CA ILE A 697 36.76 -16.07 27.44
C ILE A 697 37.19 -16.75 26.12
N VAL A 698 37.28 -15.97 25.04
CA VAL A 698 37.63 -16.36 23.68
C VAL A 698 38.87 -15.59 23.25
N THR A 699 39.85 -16.29 22.68
CA THR A 699 41.06 -15.64 22.16
C THR A 699 40.79 -15.00 20.80
N ASN A 700 41.59 -13.99 20.43
CA ASN A 700 41.40 -13.27 19.17
C ASN A 700 41.51 -14.19 17.94
N GLU A 701 42.40 -15.19 18.01
CA GLU A 701 42.56 -16.22 16.98
C GLU A 701 41.34 -17.14 16.91
N SER A 702 40.77 -17.53 18.06
CA SER A 702 39.60 -18.39 18.08
C SER A 702 38.32 -17.72 17.59
N ALA A 703 38.19 -16.41 17.85
CA ALA A 703 37.07 -15.61 17.37
C ALA A 703 37.20 -15.19 15.91
N TYR A 704 38.39 -15.26 15.32
CA TYR A 704 38.62 -14.95 13.91
C TYR A 704 37.96 -16.00 13.01
N LEU A 705 37.33 -15.55 11.93
CA LEU A 705 36.79 -16.43 10.89
C LEU A 705 37.34 -16.01 9.53
N GLU A 706 38.02 -16.93 8.86
CA GLU A 706 38.56 -16.69 7.51
C GLU A 706 37.43 -16.60 6.47
N GLY A 707 37.59 -15.71 5.48
CA GLY A 707 36.65 -15.56 4.36
C GLY A 707 35.44 -14.67 4.64
N VAL A 708 35.41 -13.98 5.79
CA VAL A 708 34.36 -13.01 6.15
C VAL A 708 34.97 -11.70 6.63
N VAL A 709 34.14 -10.65 6.75
CA VAL A 709 34.60 -9.35 7.24
C VAL A 709 34.74 -9.42 8.77
N ASN A 710 35.95 -9.14 9.26
CA ASN A 710 36.28 -9.15 10.69
C ASN A 710 36.56 -7.73 11.18
N TYR A 711 35.80 -7.29 12.18
CA TYR A 711 36.01 -6.06 12.93
C TYR A 711 36.66 -6.39 14.28
N GLU A 712 37.49 -5.47 14.77
CA GLU A 712 38.16 -5.58 16.06
C GLU A 712 37.79 -4.36 16.92
N ILE A 713 37.41 -4.61 18.17
CA ILE A 713 37.05 -3.62 19.18
C ILE A 713 38.06 -3.73 20.32
N GLU A 714 38.80 -2.67 20.58
CA GLU A 714 39.75 -2.64 21.70
C GLU A 714 39.01 -2.40 23.02
N GLY A 715 39.31 -3.18 24.04
CA GLY A 715 38.73 -3.05 25.37
C GLY A 715 39.69 -3.48 26.46
N ASN A 716 39.21 -3.53 27.71
CA ASN A 716 40.00 -4.02 28.83
C ASN A 716 39.14 -4.87 29.75
N CYS A 717 39.70 -5.96 30.27
CA CYS A 717 39.07 -6.68 31.36
C CYS A 717 39.34 -5.96 32.69
N THR A 718 38.31 -5.81 33.51
CA THR A 718 38.38 -5.07 34.78
C THR A 718 38.08 -5.93 36.00
N ASP A 719 37.52 -7.12 35.78
CA ASP A 719 37.19 -8.07 36.82
C ASP A 719 38.41 -8.89 37.27
N ALA A 720 38.31 -9.46 38.47
CA ALA A 720 39.39 -10.25 39.05
C ALA A 720 39.67 -11.56 38.30
N LEU A 721 38.73 -12.03 37.48
CA LEU A 721 38.87 -13.22 36.63
C LEU A 721 39.37 -12.87 35.23
N ASN A 722 39.53 -11.58 34.91
CA ASN A 722 39.99 -11.08 33.62
C ASN A 722 39.14 -11.64 32.44
N SER A 723 37.82 -11.54 32.57
CA SER A 723 36.80 -12.19 31.75
C SER A 723 35.61 -11.31 31.34
N ASP A 724 35.45 -10.14 31.97
CA ASP A 724 34.25 -9.32 31.84
C ASP A 724 34.11 -8.61 30.48
N LEU A 725 35.20 -8.41 29.72
CA LEU A 725 35.15 -7.82 28.38
C LEU A 725 34.24 -8.60 27.42
N HIS A 726 34.21 -9.94 27.53
CA HIS A 726 33.39 -10.81 26.69
C HIS A 726 31.93 -10.39 26.63
N SER A 727 31.34 -9.98 27.76
CA SER A 727 29.96 -9.50 27.86
C SER A 727 29.87 -7.97 27.90
N ASN A 728 30.85 -7.29 28.50
CA ASN A 728 30.83 -5.83 28.64
C ASN A 728 30.82 -5.13 27.28
N VAL A 729 31.42 -5.73 26.24
CA VAL A 729 31.38 -5.18 24.87
C VAL A 729 29.95 -4.99 24.34
N MET A 730 28.99 -5.76 24.85
CA MET A 730 27.58 -5.65 24.46
C MET A 730 26.86 -4.47 25.12
N ILE A 731 27.50 -3.77 26.06
CA ILE A 731 26.91 -2.69 26.84
C ILE A 731 27.22 -1.35 26.16
N PRO A 732 26.24 -0.69 25.49
CA PRO A 732 26.46 0.54 24.73
C PRO A 732 27.10 1.68 25.51
N ARG A 733 26.82 1.78 26.82
CA ARG A 733 27.43 2.82 27.66
C ARG A 733 28.92 2.59 27.97
N LEU A 734 29.41 1.37 27.83
CA LEU A 734 30.83 1.03 27.98
C LEU A 734 31.54 1.03 26.62
N TYR A 735 30.87 0.52 25.58
CA TYR A 735 31.40 0.38 24.23
C TYR A 735 30.39 0.94 23.20
N PRO A 736 30.24 2.28 23.12
CA PRO A 736 29.28 2.92 22.20
C PRO A 736 29.57 2.65 20.73
N GLU A 737 30.80 2.25 20.38
CA GLU A 737 31.19 1.90 19.02
C GLU A 737 30.50 0.63 18.49
N VAL A 738 30.02 -0.27 19.36
CA VAL A 738 29.34 -1.50 18.95
C VAL A 738 27.99 -1.23 18.29
N PRO A 739 27.03 -0.53 18.92
CA PRO A 739 25.77 -0.19 18.25
C PRO A 739 25.98 0.67 17.00
N GLU A 740 26.99 1.57 16.97
CA GLU A 740 27.30 2.35 15.77
C GLU A 740 27.83 1.49 14.63
N LEU A 741 28.68 0.51 14.92
CA LEU A 741 29.12 -0.47 13.95
C LEU A 741 27.97 -1.36 13.46
N LEU A 742 27.09 -1.80 14.37
CA LEU A 742 25.90 -2.56 14.00
C LEU A 742 24.99 -1.75 13.06
N LYS A 743 24.69 -0.48 13.39
CA LYS A 743 23.93 0.42 12.52
C LYS A 743 24.57 0.52 11.14
N LYS A 744 25.88 0.72 11.09
CA LYS A 744 26.63 0.80 9.83
C LYS A 744 26.45 -0.47 8.98
N ILE A 745 26.68 -1.64 9.58
CA ILE A 745 26.54 -2.94 8.88
C ILE A 745 25.09 -3.13 8.40
N LEU A 746 24.11 -2.82 9.27
CA LEU A 746 22.70 -2.99 8.96
C LEU A 746 22.18 -2.01 7.89
N LEU A 747 22.84 -0.88 7.65
CA LEU A 747 22.44 0.12 6.65
C LEU A 747 23.21 0.01 5.33
N GLU A 748 24.47 -0.46 5.36
CA GLU A 748 25.32 -0.56 4.15
C GLU A 748 24.90 -1.73 3.24
N ASP A 749 24.26 -2.76 3.80
CA ASP A 749 23.92 -4.01 3.12
C ASP A 749 22.41 -4.34 3.10
N SER A 750 21.54 -3.42 3.56
CA SER A 750 20.07 -3.56 3.56
C SER A 750 19.41 -3.23 2.23
#